data_AF-A0A1J4SVL4-F1
#
_entry.id   AF-A0A1J4SVL4-F1
#
_cell.length_a   1.000
_cell.length_b   1.000
_cell.length_c   1.000
_cell.angle_alpha   90.00
_cell.angle_beta   90.00
_cell.angle_gamma   90.00
#
_symmetry.space_group_name_H-M   'P 1'
#
loop_
_entity.id
_entity.type
_entity.pdbx_description
1 polymer ?
#
loop_
_entity_poly.entity_id
_entity_poly.type
_entity_poly.pdbx_seq_one_letter_code
_entity_poly.pdbx_strand_id
1 'polypeptide(L)'
;MLARLLLIACLALTFCAALPPAAANAEKPRKSILFFNSYHDGYAWSDEILKGVRSFFAESQFAVDLQIEYLDTKRFATPERTRSLFEFYREKFKHSHFDLIMASDDFAYNFLLDYQDKLLPGLPVVFCGVNDFRPERLVGRTNITGLVENVHFEDTLRLAARLHPGARSMIVIGDRSVTGLAIQGQLREVAPRVRDVLDMEFWDDLSLPEILRRLRARPQNTLVFVIPMYLEYEGQLLAADEVLEAISANVTMPVYSCWRFLLGHGCVGGRLHSGKDHGRIAASLALRILAGANPRTIPVVQHFDDPYAFDYNVLKKLDIPISSLPPGAELINEPYRFYTIDKGLFWTIIISFALMVFILILLVASIGQRRRIQERVNDQLSFLKILMDAIPLPLYSLTRHGLFQDCNLAFERLFGVSRESISGKQPEDIGRPGEGPGDLRDAVDKELLSHAGVRVYESTMHLPGDDTRDVMLSKATYLNAKGEILGLVGVLNDITSLKRVQGELKQAEEKYRGIFENSVLGIFRAAPNGHLQDANHALVEMLGFGGRDDLLATGAAFLTGPEAPDWPPAAQGPGGVAAYRREFVRPDGRRITTFLHIRAVADVSGELDAYEGVVEDITQRENAELALSRSQRMLQLVLDTIPQLVSWKDRDLRYLGVNRSFVSFFGLEEAGRALGRTDEELFGGGEDTQTAQEADRRVLVENRPQFRSTWTTDDGFGRPVLLEVSRVPLHDAEGQVVGLMCAAEDVTEKASLERQLLQSQKMEAIGTLAGGIAHDFNNILTSIINSAELALMDATEGSEIAQDLLRVLKAGQRGSQLVRQILAFSRPSQAGFQAVNVAEVARETLSLLSASLPRNITVHENIRIDPALAQADPIQLHQVFLNLCTNAFQAMREIGGDLTLTLDAETMDQQAAEALNIAAGRYLRLSISDNGPGIDQEILNKIFDPFFTTKGKAEGTGLGLAVVHGIIQAHKGAVAVTSIPWDHTTFAIYLPEFERLGDADDGLPEQVRRGQGRILFVEDDEDQLATIPRVLGRLGYEVTAMPGALPALRALDENPGRFDAVLTDFDMPEVNGVEFARRLAAQHPGVPVIMISGRLHTGDIPPDLPPNILRVLAKPYSQAAISEALREILCVG
;
A
#
# COMPACT_ATOMS: atom_id res chain seq x y z
N MET A 1 -5.64 -28.88 -30.09
CA MET A 1 -5.94 -29.89 -29.04
C MET A 1 -4.79 -30.01 -28.04
N LEU A 2 -3.55 -30.19 -28.48
CA LEU A 2 -2.35 -30.24 -27.63
C LEU A 2 -2.18 -29.03 -26.69
N ALA A 3 -2.43 -27.81 -27.20
CA ALA A 3 -2.31 -26.58 -26.39
C ALA A 3 -3.35 -26.48 -25.26
N ARG A 4 -4.56 -27.06 -25.44
CA ARG A 4 -5.57 -27.12 -24.37
C ARG A 4 -5.21 -28.16 -23.31
N LEU A 5 -4.63 -29.29 -23.73
CA LEU A 5 -4.14 -30.32 -22.80
C LEU A 5 -2.97 -29.81 -21.94
N LEU A 6 -2.05 -29.04 -22.55
CA LEU A 6 -0.96 -28.39 -21.82
C LEU A 6 -1.45 -27.32 -20.84
N LEU A 7 -2.45 -26.51 -21.22
CA LEU A 7 -3.03 -25.50 -20.34
C LEU A 7 -3.76 -26.14 -19.14
N ILE A 8 -4.50 -27.22 -19.37
CA ILE A 8 -5.19 -27.97 -18.31
C ILE A 8 -4.18 -28.67 -17.40
N ALA A 9 -3.09 -29.22 -17.94
CA ALA A 9 -2.02 -29.82 -17.15
C ALA A 9 -1.29 -28.78 -16.29
N CYS A 10 -1.01 -27.59 -16.83
CA CYS A 10 -0.41 -26.49 -16.06
C CYS A 10 -1.36 -25.95 -14.97
N LEU A 11 -2.67 -25.83 -15.26
CA LEU A 11 -3.69 -25.45 -14.28
C LEU A 11 -3.86 -26.51 -13.18
N ALA A 12 -3.77 -27.79 -13.51
CA ALA A 12 -3.81 -28.87 -12.53
C ALA A 12 -2.56 -28.89 -11.65
N LEU A 13 -1.38 -28.61 -12.23
CA LEU A 13 -0.12 -28.51 -11.49
C LEU A 13 -0.07 -27.30 -10.55
N THR A 14 -0.59 -26.14 -10.96
CA THR A 14 -0.71 -24.97 -10.06
C THR A 14 -1.77 -25.18 -8.98
N PHE A 15 -2.86 -25.90 -9.27
CA PHE A 15 -3.86 -26.24 -8.25
C PHE A 15 -3.32 -27.27 -7.23
N CYS A 16 -2.48 -28.23 -7.66
CA CYS A 16 -1.80 -29.16 -6.77
C CYS A 16 -0.68 -28.50 -5.94
N ALA A 17 -0.06 -27.42 -6.43
CA ALA A 17 0.95 -26.66 -5.69
C ALA A 17 0.36 -25.62 -4.72
N ALA A 18 -0.92 -25.23 -4.90
CA ALA A 18 -1.64 -24.28 -4.06
C ALA A 18 -2.47 -24.93 -2.95
N LEU A 19 -2.52 -26.27 -2.89
CA LEU A 19 -3.05 -26.96 -1.72
C LEU A 19 -2.01 -26.87 -0.60
N PRO A 20 -2.32 -26.27 0.56
CA PRO A 20 -1.45 -26.39 1.72
C PRO A 20 -1.27 -27.90 2.00
N PRO A 21 -0.08 -28.35 2.44
CA PRO A 21 0.07 -29.73 2.85
C PRO A 21 -1.01 -30.01 3.89
N ALA A 22 -1.92 -30.94 3.58
CA ALA A 22 -2.84 -31.50 4.54
C ALA A 22 -2.01 -32.33 5.53
N ALA A 23 -1.28 -31.64 6.41
CA ALA A 23 -0.86 -32.21 7.66
C ALA A 23 -2.16 -32.50 8.41
N ALA A 24 -2.44 -33.78 8.59
CA ALA A 24 -3.47 -34.23 9.51
C ALA A 24 -3.24 -33.51 10.84
N ASN A 25 -4.16 -32.62 11.23
CA ASN A 25 -4.23 -32.07 12.57
C ASN A 25 -4.61 -33.22 13.52
N ALA A 26 -3.61 -34.02 13.89
CA ALA A 26 -3.66 -34.72 15.15
C ALA A 26 -3.52 -33.65 16.23
N GLU A 27 -4.58 -33.44 17.02
CA GLU A 27 -4.51 -32.56 18.19
C GLU A 27 -3.30 -32.94 19.05
N LYS A 28 -2.37 -31.99 19.21
CA LYS A 28 -1.20 -32.22 20.05
C LYS A 28 -1.68 -32.49 21.49
N PRO A 29 -1.15 -33.51 22.18
CA PRO A 29 -1.51 -33.78 23.56
C PRO A 29 -1.22 -32.56 24.44
N ARG A 30 -2.21 -32.14 25.25
CA ARG A 30 -2.11 -30.98 26.14
C ARG A 30 -1.23 -31.29 27.36
N LYS A 31 -0.37 -30.35 27.73
CA LYS A 31 0.50 -30.40 28.91
C LYS A 31 0.47 -29.06 29.64
N SER A 32 0.32 -29.06 30.95
CA SER A 32 0.28 -27.84 31.76
C SER A 32 1.58 -27.66 32.55
N ILE A 33 2.21 -26.50 32.43
CA ILE A 33 3.47 -26.16 33.10
C ILE A 33 3.27 -24.90 33.94
N LEU A 34 3.70 -24.95 35.20
CA LEU A 34 3.77 -23.79 36.07
C LEU A 34 5.18 -23.17 36.01
N PHE A 35 5.28 -21.91 35.62
CA PHE A 35 6.53 -21.17 35.51
C PHE A 35 6.60 -20.08 36.59
N PHE A 36 7.48 -20.25 37.57
CA PHE A 36 7.81 -19.19 38.53
C PHE A 36 8.88 -18.28 37.96
N ASN A 37 8.51 -17.03 37.77
CA ASN A 37 9.44 -15.98 37.36
C ASN A 37 9.94 -15.21 38.58
N SER A 38 11.26 -15.13 38.79
CA SER A 38 11.84 -14.44 39.96
C SER A 38 11.50 -12.96 40.06
N TYR A 39 11.34 -12.27 38.93
CA TYR A 39 11.25 -10.81 38.86
C TYR A 39 9.89 -10.35 38.34
N HIS A 40 9.68 -9.05 38.13
CA HIS A 40 8.47 -8.50 37.50
C HIS A 40 8.58 -8.54 35.98
N ASP A 41 7.42 -8.50 35.33
CA ASP A 41 7.32 -8.27 33.89
C ASP A 41 7.96 -6.93 33.50
N GLY A 42 8.85 -6.95 32.51
CA GLY A 42 9.67 -5.81 32.09
C GLY A 42 11.12 -5.86 32.56
N TYR A 43 11.52 -6.88 33.35
CA TYR A 43 12.94 -7.10 33.64
C TYR A 43 13.59 -7.94 32.52
N ALA A 44 14.38 -7.27 31.68
CA ALA A 44 14.89 -7.80 30.41
C ALA A 44 15.50 -9.21 30.49
N TRP A 45 16.27 -9.52 31.54
CA TRP A 45 16.89 -10.83 31.71
C TRP A 45 15.88 -11.97 31.85
N SER A 46 14.91 -11.85 32.78
CA SER A 46 13.88 -12.87 32.98
C SER A 46 12.91 -12.95 31.81
N ASP A 47 12.65 -11.82 31.15
CA ASP A 47 11.76 -11.77 30.00
C ASP A 47 12.37 -12.48 28.79
N GLU A 48 13.68 -12.31 28.56
CA GLU A 48 14.41 -13.07 27.54
C GLU A 48 14.38 -14.58 27.82
N ILE A 49 14.54 -15.01 29.09
CA ILE A 49 14.35 -16.42 29.49
C ILE A 49 12.95 -16.90 29.12
N LEU A 50 11.92 -16.15 29.49
CA LEU A 50 10.53 -16.52 29.21
C LEU A 50 10.24 -16.57 27.70
N LYS A 51 10.78 -15.63 26.90
CA LYS A 51 10.71 -15.67 25.42
C LYS A 51 11.39 -16.92 24.86
N GLY A 52 12.55 -17.29 25.41
CA GLY A 52 13.24 -18.54 25.08
C GLY A 52 12.37 -19.77 25.32
N VAL A 53 11.73 -19.84 26.49
CA VAL A 53 10.82 -20.93 26.86
C VAL A 53 9.61 -20.99 25.93
N ARG A 54 8.92 -19.86 25.73
CA ARG A 54 7.72 -19.78 24.87
C ARG A 54 8.02 -20.15 23.42
N SER A 55 9.10 -19.61 22.85
CA SER A 55 9.48 -19.90 21.46
C SER A 55 9.81 -21.38 21.25
N PHE A 56 10.47 -22.03 22.21
CA PHE A 56 10.77 -23.45 22.12
C PHE A 56 9.51 -24.33 22.21
N PHE A 57 8.58 -24.02 23.11
CA PHE A 57 7.36 -24.81 23.26
C PHE A 57 6.37 -24.64 22.10
N ALA A 58 6.36 -23.48 21.43
CA ALA A 58 5.55 -23.26 20.23
C ALA A 58 5.87 -24.27 19.10
N GLU A 59 7.14 -24.65 18.97
CA GLU A 59 7.62 -25.62 17.98
C GLU A 59 7.51 -27.08 18.46
N SER A 60 7.08 -27.31 19.71
CA SER A 60 7.09 -28.64 20.32
C SER A 60 5.95 -29.55 19.86
N GLN A 61 6.08 -30.86 20.12
CA GLN A 61 5.05 -31.86 19.82
C GLN A 61 3.83 -31.83 20.77
N PHE A 62 3.88 -31.05 21.86
CA PHE A 62 2.79 -30.92 22.83
C PHE A 62 2.08 -29.57 22.66
N ALA A 63 0.80 -29.51 23.03
CA ALA A 63 0.10 -28.24 23.24
C ALA A 63 0.36 -27.81 24.70
N VAL A 64 1.40 -26.99 24.89
CA VAL A 64 1.82 -26.56 26.24
C VAL A 64 1.01 -25.36 26.69
N ASP A 65 0.29 -25.53 27.78
CA ASP A 65 -0.32 -24.45 28.55
C ASP A 65 0.69 -23.98 29.61
N LEU A 66 1.18 -22.75 29.48
CA LEU A 66 2.25 -22.19 30.31
C LEU A 66 1.66 -21.11 31.23
N GLN A 67 1.40 -21.46 32.49
CA GLN A 67 0.97 -20.52 33.51
C GLN A 67 2.18 -19.85 34.16
N ILE A 68 2.20 -18.52 34.23
CA ILE A 68 3.35 -17.75 34.70
C ILE A 68 2.99 -17.01 35.99
N GLU A 69 3.87 -17.09 36.98
CA GLU A 69 3.70 -16.43 38.27
C GLU A 69 4.95 -15.60 38.58
N TYR A 70 4.78 -14.29 38.65
CA TYR A 70 5.88 -13.36 38.94
C TYR A 70 6.01 -13.17 40.46
N LEU A 71 7.20 -13.43 41.00
CA LEU A 71 7.51 -13.27 42.43
C LEU A 71 7.92 -11.84 42.79
N ASP A 72 8.24 -11.01 41.79
CA ASP A 72 8.63 -9.59 41.91
C ASP A 72 9.66 -9.28 43.00
N THR A 73 10.66 -10.15 43.10
CA THR A 73 11.61 -10.09 44.21
C THR A 73 12.59 -8.93 44.09
N LYS A 74 12.84 -8.41 42.88
CA LYS A 74 13.69 -7.22 42.67
C LYS A 74 13.12 -5.95 43.29
N ARG A 75 11.80 -5.78 43.29
CA ARG A 75 11.16 -4.63 43.93
C ARG A 75 10.90 -4.90 45.41
N PHE A 76 10.69 -6.16 45.81
CA PHE A 76 10.15 -6.49 47.13
C PHE A 76 10.72 -7.76 47.82
N ALA A 77 12.04 -7.91 47.89
CA ALA A 77 12.70 -9.05 48.55
C ALA A 77 12.72 -8.96 50.10
N THR A 78 11.63 -9.33 50.78
CA THR A 78 11.65 -9.55 52.25
C THR A 78 11.24 -10.99 52.64
N PRO A 79 11.84 -11.58 53.69
CA PRO A 79 11.51 -12.92 54.17
C PRO A 79 10.02 -13.08 54.56
N GLU A 80 9.42 -12.03 55.13
CA GLU A 80 8.01 -12.03 55.53
C GLU A 80 7.08 -12.17 54.31
N ARG A 81 7.39 -11.47 53.22
CA ARG A 81 6.63 -11.56 51.96
C ARG A 81 6.76 -12.92 51.31
N THR A 82 7.95 -13.52 51.35
CA THR A 82 8.18 -14.87 50.80
C THR A 82 7.23 -15.89 51.44
N ARG A 83 7.02 -15.80 52.76
CA ARG A 83 6.06 -16.65 53.47
C ARG A 83 4.61 -16.35 53.07
N SER A 84 4.24 -15.08 52.93
CA SER A 84 2.90 -14.70 52.46
C SER A 84 2.60 -15.19 51.05
N LEU A 85 3.58 -15.09 50.14
CA LEU A 85 3.49 -15.64 48.78
C LEU A 85 3.29 -17.15 48.80
N PHE A 86 4.02 -17.87 49.67
CA PHE A 86 3.80 -19.31 49.84
C PHE A 86 2.37 -19.64 50.29
N GLU A 87 1.84 -18.96 51.31
CA GLU A 87 0.46 -19.21 51.78
C GLU A 87 -0.57 -18.89 50.70
N PHE A 88 -0.36 -17.80 49.94
CA PHE A 88 -1.20 -17.44 48.80
C PHE A 88 -1.17 -18.50 47.69
N TYR A 89 0.02 -18.92 47.25
CA TYR A 89 0.15 -19.93 46.19
C TYR A 89 -0.33 -21.31 46.62
N ARG A 90 -0.20 -21.65 47.91
CA ARG A 90 -0.73 -22.92 48.43
C ARG A 90 -2.25 -22.97 48.31
N GLU A 91 -2.94 -21.85 48.56
CA GLU A 91 -4.40 -21.81 48.36
C GLU A 91 -4.75 -21.71 46.87
N LYS A 92 -4.03 -20.89 46.09
CA LYS A 92 -4.26 -20.71 44.64
C LYS A 92 -4.15 -22.03 43.86
N PHE A 93 -3.14 -22.85 44.15
CA PHE A 93 -2.86 -24.08 43.39
C PHE A 93 -3.48 -25.35 43.99
N LYS A 94 -4.28 -25.23 45.04
CA LYS A 94 -4.88 -26.36 45.76
C LYS A 94 -5.72 -27.29 44.89
N HIS A 95 -6.32 -26.75 43.82
CA HIS A 95 -7.17 -27.48 42.88
C HIS A 95 -6.61 -27.48 41.44
N SER A 96 -5.37 -27.02 41.26
CA SER A 96 -4.70 -26.97 39.95
C SER A 96 -3.89 -28.25 39.70
N HIS A 97 -3.83 -28.69 38.44
CA HIS A 97 -3.02 -29.83 38.02
C HIS A 97 -1.94 -29.38 37.04
N PHE A 98 -0.67 -29.62 37.38
CA PHE A 98 0.48 -29.31 36.54
C PHE A 98 1.28 -30.58 36.25
N ASP A 99 1.84 -30.71 35.05
CA ASP A 99 2.74 -31.81 34.67
C ASP A 99 4.20 -31.53 35.09
N LEU A 100 4.59 -30.26 35.20
CA LEU A 100 5.96 -29.80 35.44
C LEU A 100 5.99 -28.41 36.06
N ILE A 101 7.01 -28.12 36.88
CA ILE A 101 7.31 -26.78 37.38
C ILE A 101 8.62 -26.28 36.74
N MET A 102 8.65 -25.02 36.33
CA MET A 102 9.85 -24.32 35.89
C MET A 102 10.13 -23.12 36.79
N ALA A 103 11.41 -22.79 36.99
CA ALA A 103 11.84 -21.61 37.73
C ALA A 103 12.92 -20.85 36.97
N SER A 104 12.75 -19.53 36.85
CA SER A 104 13.82 -18.63 36.39
C SER A 104 14.52 -17.97 37.56
N ASP A 105 15.85 -17.95 37.52
CA ASP A 105 16.73 -17.23 38.41
C ASP A 105 16.70 -17.69 39.89
N ASP A 106 17.54 -17.06 40.70
CA ASP A 106 17.88 -17.49 42.06
C ASP A 106 16.68 -17.53 42.99
N PHE A 107 15.78 -16.53 42.92
CA PHE A 107 14.68 -16.42 43.88
C PHE A 107 13.61 -17.49 43.67
N ALA A 108 13.17 -17.73 42.43
CA ALA A 108 12.22 -18.77 42.11
C ALA A 108 12.80 -20.15 42.42
N TYR A 109 14.09 -20.37 42.13
CA TYR A 109 14.77 -21.60 42.50
C TYR A 109 14.79 -21.81 44.02
N ASN A 110 15.21 -20.80 44.79
CA ASN A 110 15.25 -20.88 46.26
C ASN A 110 13.85 -21.05 46.87
N PHE A 111 12.85 -20.34 46.34
CA PHE A 111 11.45 -20.46 46.76
C PHE A 111 10.93 -21.89 46.56
N LEU A 112 11.23 -22.51 45.42
CA LEU A 112 10.88 -23.91 45.18
C LEU A 112 11.68 -24.85 46.08
N LEU A 113 12.97 -24.57 46.34
CA LEU A 113 13.71 -25.39 47.30
C LEU A 113 13.04 -25.36 48.68
N ASP A 114 12.55 -24.22 49.15
CA ASP A 114 12.00 -24.13 50.50
C ASP A 114 10.55 -24.65 50.59
N TYR A 115 9.77 -24.54 49.51
CA TYR A 115 8.32 -24.74 49.55
C TYR A 115 7.72 -25.73 48.54
N GLN A 116 8.47 -26.25 47.55
CA GLN A 116 7.89 -27.09 46.49
C GLN A 116 7.18 -28.34 47.02
N ASP A 117 7.78 -29.06 47.98
CA ASP A 117 7.16 -30.25 48.59
C ASP A 117 5.83 -29.95 49.31
N LYS A 118 5.62 -28.69 49.72
CA LYS A 118 4.40 -28.24 50.40
C LYS A 118 3.38 -27.62 49.43
N LEU A 119 3.84 -27.07 48.31
CA LEU A 119 3.00 -26.47 47.27
C LEU A 119 2.43 -27.54 46.34
N LEU A 120 3.30 -28.34 45.73
CA LEU A 120 2.96 -29.30 44.69
C LEU A 120 3.89 -30.53 44.82
N PRO A 121 3.57 -31.47 45.74
CA PRO A 121 4.45 -32.60 46.06
C PRO A 121 4.64 -33.54 44.87
N GLY A 122 5.87 -33.98 44.65
CA GLY A 122 6.22 -34.99 43.65
C GLY A 122 6.38 -34.50 42.21
N LEU A 123 6.07 -33.23 41.92
CA LEU A 123 6.26 -32.68 40.57
C LEU A 123 7.74 -32.47 40.22
N PRO A 124 8.15 -32.72 38.96
CA PRO A 124 9.49 -32.40 38.51
C PRO A 124 9.71 -30.88 38.40
N VAL A 125 10.93 -30.43 38.68
CA VAL A 125 11.34 -29.03 38.62
C VAL A 125 12.49 -28.86 37.63
N VAL A 126 12.36 -27.88 36.73
CA VAL A 126 13.45 -27.42 35.86
C VAL A 126 13.79 -25.97 36.16
N PHE A 127 14.99 -25.70 36.66
CA PHE A 127 15.46 -24.33 36.90
C PHE A 127 16.38 -23.83 35.79
N CYS A 128 16.50 -22.52 35.66
CA CYS A 128 17.46 -21.86 34.76
C CYS A 128 17.88 -20.50 35.31
N GLY A 129 19.07 -20.00 34.93
CA GLY A 129 19.53 -18.67 35.35
C GLY A 129 19.97 -18.58 36.82
N VAL A 130 20.34 -19.70 37.45
CA VAL A 130 20.71 -19.73 38.88
C VAL A 130 22.21 -19.46 39.03
N ASN A 131 22.56 -18.48 39.85
CA ASN A 131 23.92 -18.10 40.22
C ASN A 131 24.40 -18.84 41.48
N ASP A 132 25.72 -18.99 41.64
CA ASP A 132 26.34 -19.65 42.82
C ASP A 132 25.69 -21.01 43.18
N PHE A 133 25.43 -21.84 42.16
CA PHE A 133 24.78 -23.13 42.36
C PHE A 133 25.61 -24.06 43.26
N ARG A 134 24.99 -24.50 44.36
CA ARG A 134 25.59 -25.42 45.35
C ARG A 134 25.02 -26.82 45.22
N PRO A 135 25.77 -27.81 44.69
CA PRO A 135 25.28 -29.18 44.51
C PRO A 135 24.77 -29.83 45.80
N GLU A 136 25.30 -29.40 46.96
CA GLU A 136 24.94 -29.92 48.29
C GLU A 136 23.46 -29.67 48.61
N ARG A 137 22.86 -28.60 48.08
CA ARG A 137 21.44 -28.27 48.32
C ARG A 137 20.46 -29.19 47.60
N LEU A 138 20.92 -29.94 46.60
CA LEU A 138 20.11 -30.94 45.90
C LEU A 138 20.26 -32.35 46.50
N VAL A 139 21.12 -32.54 47.51
CA VAL A 139 21.32 -33.85 48.14
C VAL A 139 20.00 -34.34 48.77
N GLY A 140 19.46 -35.45 48.26
CA GLY A 140 18.18 -36.02 48.66
C GLY A 140 16.98 -35.63 47.80
N ARG A 141 17.12 -34.63 46.91
CA ARG A 141 16.07 -34.17 45.98
C ARG A 141 16.34 -34.70 44.58
N THR A 142 15.50 -35.61 44.14
CA THR A 142 15.77 -36.42 42.94
C THR A 142 14.91 -36.03 41.73
N ASN A 143 13.99 -35.09 41.91
CA ASN A 143 13.04 -34.58 40.91
C ASN A 143 13.43 -33.20 40.34
N ILE A 144 14.63 -32.69 40.66
CA ILE A 144 15.07 -31.34 40.25
C ILE A 144 16.25 -31.46 39.28
N THR A 145 16.13 -30.79 38.13
CA THR A 145 17.22 -30.62 37.16
C THR A 145 17.21 -29.18 36.64
N GLY A 146 18.16 -28.77 35.81
CA GLY A 146 18.19 -27.39 35.32
C GLY A 146 19.50 -26.98 34.66
N LEU A 147 19.59 -25.68 34.41
CA LEU A 147 20.73 -24.99 33.84
C LEU A 147 21.28 -23.95 34.83
N VAL A 148 22.55 -24.07 35.19
CA VAL A 148 23.26 -23.10 36.02
C VAL A 148 23.74 -21.93 35.17
N GLU A 149 23.62 -20.71 35.68
CA GLU A 149 24.22 -19.52 35.09
C GLU A 149 25.71 -19.48 35.41
N ASN A 150 26.55 -19.58 34.37
CA ASN A 150 27.99 -19.49 34.50
C ASN A 150 28.53 -18.60 33.38
N VAL A 151 28.82 -17.35 33.74
CA VAL A 151 29.23 -16.31 32.78
C VAL A 151 30.74 -16.41 32.51
N HIS A 152 31.11 -16.49 31.23
CA HIS A 152 32.50 -16.62 30.79
C HIS A 152 33.26 -15.28 30.79
N PHE A 153 33.47 -14.67 31.97
CA PHE A 153 34.15 -13.37 32.08
C PHE A 153 35.58 -13.39 31.51
N GLU A 154 36.36 -14.45 31.78
CA GLU A 154 37.76 -14.52 31.35
C GLU A 154 37.91 -14.43 29.82
N ASP A 155 37.03 -15.09 29.07
CA ASP A 155 37.07 -15.10 27.61
C ASP A 155 36.82 -13.71 27.01
N THR A 156 35.80 -13.01 27.52
CA THR A 156 35.46 -11.65 27.07
C THR A 156 36.56 -10.65 27.46
N LEU A 157 37.13 -10.76 28.66
CA LEU A 157 38.21 -9.88 29.12
C LEU A 157 39.50 -10.07 28.31
N ARG A 158 39.92 -11.32 28.06
CA ARG A 158 41.10 -11.60 27.22
C ARG A 158 40.86 -11.25 25.76
N LEU A 159 39.63 -11.40 25.26
CA LEU A 159 39.26 -10.93 23.93
C LEU A 159 39.36 -9.40 23.83
N ALA A 160 38.82 -8.66 24.79
CA ALA A 160 38.88 -7.21 24.81
C ALA A 160 40.34 -6.71 24.80
N ALA A 161 41.23 -7.35 25.56
CA ALA A 161 42.67 -7.04 25.54
C ALA A 161 43.33 -7.34 24.19
N ARG A 162 42.91 -8.41 23.48
CA ARG A 162 43.42 -8.75 22.14
C ARG A 162 42.95 -7.77 21.07
N LEU A 163 41.68 -7.33 21.14
CA LEU A 163 41.13 -6.35 20.20
C LEU A 163 41.70 -4.94 20.42
N HIS A 164 42.13 -4.63 21.65
CA HIS A 164 42.74 -3.35 22.02
C HIS A 164 44.14 -3.54 22.65
N PRO A 165 45.18 -3.87 21.87
CA PRO A 165 46.51 -4.18 22.39
C PRO A 165 47.20 -2.99 23.10
N GLY A 166 46.72 -1.77 22.86
CA GLY A 166 47.18 -0.58 23.59
C GLY A 166 46.71 -0.56 25.04
N ALA A 167 45.51 -1.06 25.33
CA ALA A 167 44.83 -0.83 26.59
C ALA A 167 45.37 -1.74 27.70
N ARG A 168 45.74 -1.16 28.84
CA ARG A 168 46.26 -1.89 30.02
C ARG A 168 45.39 -1.77 31.26
N SER A 169 44.36 -0.91 31.21
CA SER A 169 43.47 -0.66 32.34
C SER A 169 42.02 -0.80 31.90
N MET A 170 41.21 -1.39 32.76
CA MET A 170 39.77 -1.57 32.59
C MET A 170 39.03 -1.07 33.83
N ILE A 171 37.99 -0.28 33.61
CA ILE A 171 37.12 0.22 34.68
C ILE A 171 35.84 -0.62 34.66
N VAL A 172 35.57 -1.31 35.76
CA VAL A 172 34.34 -2.07 35.98
C VAL A 172 33.35 -1.18 36.71
N ILE A 173 32.19 -0.96 36.11
CA ILE A 173 31.12 -0.13 36.66
C ILE A 173 29.97 -1.04 37.07
N GLY A 174 29.54 -0.94 38.33
CA GLY A 174 28.37 -1.65 38.85
C GLY A 174 27.69 -0.90 39.99
N ASP A 175 26.65 -1.53 40.55
CA ASP A 175 25.88 -1.00 41.66
C ASP A 175 26.10 -1.81 42.95
N ARG A 176 25.47 -1.36 44.04
CA ARG A 176 25.44 -2.07 45.33
C ARG A 176 24.26 -3.02 45.48
N SER A 177 23.61 -3.38 44.38
CA SER A 177 22.55 -4.39 44.43
C SER A 177 23.13 -5.76 44.77
N VAL A 178 22.31 -6.65 45.31
CA VAL A 178 22.73 -8.03 45.63
C VAL A 178 23.33 -8.73 44.40
N THR A 179 22.71 -8.54 43.23
CA THR A 179 23.17 -9.10 41.96
C THR A 179 24.46 -8.41 41.46
N GLY A 180 24.53 -7.08 41.54
CA GLY A 180 25.74 -6.33 41.17
C GLY A 180 26.95 -6.76 42.00
N LEU A 181 26.79 -6.89 43.31
CA LEU A 181 27.83 -7.37 44.23
C LEU A 181 28.23 -8.83 43.96
N ALA A 182 27.28 -9.70 43.61
CA ALA A 182 27.57 -11.10 43.26
C ALA A 182 28.41 -11.20 41.98
N ILE A 183 28.01 -10.48 40.92
CA ILE A 183 28.75 -10.41 39.65
C ILE A 183 30.14 -9.79 39.86
N GLN A 184 30.24 -8.72 40.64
CA GLN A 184 31.54 -8.14 40.99
C GLN A 184 32.42 -9.12 41.76
N GLY A 185 31.84 -9.92 42.66
CA GLY A 185 32.55 -11.00 43.36
C GLY A 185 33.18 -11.98 42.37
N GLN A 186 32.40 -12.47 41.40
CA GLN A 186 32.88 -13.36 40.33
C GLN A 186 33.98 -12.69 39.48
N LEU A 187 33.80 -11.42 39.10
CA LEU A 187 34.83 -10.66 38.37
C LEU A 187 36.12 -10.47 39.18
N ARG A 188 36.01 -10.26 40.50
CA ARG A 188 37.17 -10.14 41.40
C ARG A 188 37.92 -11.47 41.57
N GLU A 189 37.24 -12.60 41.46
CA GLU A 189 37.90 -13.93 41.43
C GLU A 189 38.65 -14.17 40.12
N VAL A 190 38.16 -13.62 39.00
CA VAL A 190 38.80 -13.70 37.68
C VAL A 190 39.93 -12.68 37.52
N ALA A 191 39.85 -11.52 38.16
CA ALA A 191 40.81 -10.42 38.02
C ALA A 191 42.29 -10.83 38.22
N PRO A 192 42.67 -11.69 39.19
CA PRO A 192 44.05 -12.18 39.32
C PRO A 192 44.53 -13.01 38.12
N ARG A 193 43.63 -13.71 37.42
CA ARG A 193 43.96 -14.59 36.28
C ARG A 193 44.22 -13.81 34.99
N VAL A 194 43.63 -12.63 34.85
CA VAL A 194 43.77 -11.75 33.67
C VAL A 194 44.69 -10.54 33.91
N ARG A 195 45.33 -10.46 35.09
CA ARG A 195 46.22 -9.35 35.46
C ARG A 195 47.45 -9.22 34.55
N ASP A 196 47.81 -10.29 33.84
CA ASP A 196 48.85 -10.30 32.81
C ASP A 196 48.48 -9.44 31.59
N VAL A 197 47.19 -9.26 31.32
CA VAL A 197 46.68 -8.52 30.15
C VAL A 197 45.96 -7.22 30.51
N LEU A 198 45.23 -7.15 31.63
CA LEU A 198 44.44 -5.97 32.04
C LEU A 198 44.47 -5.76 33.56
N ASP A 199 44.69 -4.52 33.98
CA ASP A 199 44.50 -4.08 35.37
C ASP A 199 43.07 -3.54 35.57
N MET A 200 42.37 -4.00 36.61
CA MET A 200 40.94 -3.75 36.79
C MET A 200 40.66 -2.85 38.00
N GLU A 201 40.01 -1.71 37.76
CA GLU A 201 39.53 -0.79 38.79
C GLU A 201 37.99 -0.92 38.91
N PHE A 202 37.46 -1.08 40.12
CA PHE A 202 36.03 -1.27 40.36
C PHE A 202 35.41 0.02 40.90
N TRP A 203 34.34 0.50 40.25
CA TRP A 203 33.56 1.66 40.66
C TRP A 203 32.16 1.22 41.08
N ASP A 204 31.82 1.59 42.31
CA ASP A 204 30.57 1.20 42.94
C ASP A 204 29.79 2.47 43.31
N ASP A 205 28.47 2.45 43.10
CA ASP A 205 27.54 3.42 43.69
C ASP A 205 27.78 4.88 43.25
N LEU A 206 28.02 5.08 41.96
CA LEU A 206 28.20 6.40 41.36
C LEU A 206 26.97 6.79 40.52
N SER A 207 26.58 8.06 40.58
CA SER A 207 25.55 8.60 39.69
C SER A 207 26.06 8.68 38.24
N LEU A 208 25.14 8.61 37.26
CA LEU A 208 25.51 8.68 35.85
C LEU A 208 26.35 9.93 35.48
N PRO A 209 26.05 11.16 35.95
CA PRO A 209 26.91 12.32 35.74
C PRO A 209 28.33 12.15 36.27
N GLU A 210 28.47 11.53 37.45
CA GLU A 210 29.76 11.32 38.09
C GLU A 210 30.58 10.26 37.34
N ILE A 211 29.92 9.18 36.89
CA ILE A 211 30.53 8.17 36.01
C ILE A 211 31.08 8.85 34.76
N LEU A 212 30.25 9.61 34.03
CA LEU A 212 30.67 10.29 32.79
C LEU A 212 31.80 11.28 33.03
N ARG A 213 31.74 12.06 34.12
CA ARG A 213 32.80 13.02 34.49
C ARG A 213 34.13 12.32 34.76
N ARG A 214 34.13 11.21 35.51
CA ARG A 214 35.36 10.46 35.82
C ARG A 214 35.90 9.73 34.59
N LEU A 215 35.04 9.16 33.76
CA LEU A 215 35.44 8.50 32.52
C LEU A 215 36.11 9.47 31.55
N ARG A 216 35.59 10.70 31.41
CA ARG A 216 36.23 11.76 30.58
C ARG A 216 37.60 12.20 31.08
N ALA A 217 37.90 12.02 32.37
CA ALA A 217 39.19 12.36 32.96
C ALA A 217 40.24 11.24 32.80
N ARG A 218 39.87 10.07 32.26
CA ARG A 218 40.77 8.92 32.08
C ARG A 218 41.42 8.93 30.68
N PRO A 219 42.60 8.30 30.51
CA PRO A 219 43.23 8.17 29.20
C PRO A 219 42.33 7.41 28.23
N GLN A 220 42.32 7.80 26.95
CA GLN A 220 41.52 7.15 25.89
C GLN A 220 41.81 5.66 25.70
N ASN A 221 42.95 5.19 26.19
CA ASN A 221 43.41 3.81 26.11
C ASN A 221 42.96 2.94 27.30
N THR A 222 41.80 3.29 27.87
CA THR A 222 41.16 2.59 28.99
C THR A 222 39.90 1.91 28.47
N LEU A 223 39.66 0.67 28.90
CA LEU A 223 38.44 -0.07 28.56
C LEU A 223 37.39 0.11 29.66
N VAL A 224 36.12 0.04 29.31
CA VAL A 224 35.02 0.09 30.28
C VAL A 224 34.28 -1.24 30.26
N PHE A 225 34.00 -1.82 31.42
CA PHE A 225 33.15 -2.99 31.57
C PHE A 225 31.93 -2.61 32.40
N VAL A 226 30.73 -2.79 31.84
CA VAL A 226 29.48 -2.42 32.51
C VAL A 226 28.74 -3.67 32.95
N ILE A 227 28.45 -3.74 34.24
CA ILE A 227 27.55 -4.72 34.85
C ILE A 227 26.12 -4.18 34.73
N PRO A 228 25.11 -5.01 34.36
CA PRO A 228 23.73 -4.58 34.31
C PRO A 228 23.27 -4.00 35.65
N MET A 229 22.81 -2.75 35.63
CA MET A 229 22.39 -2.00 36.82
C MET A 229 21.30 -0.99 36.47
N TYR A 230 20.54 -0.56 37.47
CA TYR A 230 19.63 0.58 37.34
C TYR A 230 20.27 1.81 37.98
N LEU A 231 20.10 2.97 37.35
CA LEU A 231 20.56 4.25 37.92
C LEU A 231 19.42 5.27 37.89
N GLU A 232 19.30 6.06 38.95
CA GLU A 232 18.39 7.19 38.98
C GLU A 232 19.05 8.41 38.31
N TYR A 233 18.37 9.02 37.35
CA TYR A 233 18.80 10.20 36.62
C TYR A 233 17.62 11.17 36.46
N GLU A 234 17.75 12.40 36.96
CA GLU A 234 16.71 13.45 36.90
C GLU A 234 15.31 13.00 37.39
N GLY A 235 15.27 12.10 38.39
CA GLY A 235 14.02 11.57 38.96
C GLY A 235 13.38 10.43 38.14
N GLN A 236 14.07 9.91 37.13
CA GLN A 236 13.70 8.71 36.37
C GLN A 236 14.69 7.57 36.64
N LEU A 237 14.18 6.34 36.68
CA LEU A 237 14.98 5.14 36.83
C LEU A 237 15.39 4.62 35.44
N LEU A 238 16.66 4.75 35.08
CA LEU A 238 17.21 4.25 33.83
C LEU A 238 17.50 2.75 33.93
N ALA A 239 17.09 1.99 32.92
CA ALA A 239 17.39 0.57 32.77
C ALA A 239 18.83 0.32 32.29
N ALA A 240 19.30 -0.93 32.38
CA ALA A 240 20.70 -1.27 32.14
C ALA A 240 21.20 -0.98 30.71
N ASP A 241 20.31 -1.15 29.72
CA ASP A 241 20.51 -0.79 28.32
C ASP A 241 20.60 0.73 28.12
N GLU A 242 19.69 1.50 28.72
CA GLU A 242 19.70 2.96 28.68
C GLU A 242 20.96 3.55 29.35
N VAL A 243 21.39 2.97 30.48
CA VAL A 243 22.62 3.33 31.17
C VAL A 243 23.84 3.08 30.28
N LEU A 244 23.89 1.92 29.61
CA LEU A 244 24.99 1.58 28.72
C LEU A 244 25.06 2.51 27.50
N GLU A 245 23.91 2.82 26.92
CA GLU A 245 23.78 3.72 25.78
C GLU A 245 24.22 5.14 26.16
N ALA A 246 23.80 5.63 27.33
CA ALA A 246 24.23 6.92 27.85
C ALA A 246 25.75 6.99 28.07
N ILE A 247 26.38 5.91 28.55
CA ILE A 247 27.83 5.81 28.67
C ILE A 247 28.49 5.82 27.28
N SER A 248 28.09 4.92 26.38
CA SER A 248 28.69 4.74 25.04
C SER A 248 28.53 5.97 24.12
N ALA A 249 27.46 6.74 24.28
CA ALA A 249 27.24 7.98 23.56
C ALA A 249 28.15 9.13 24.02
N ASN A 250 28.57 9.11 25.29
CA ASN A 250 29.31 10.22 25.92
C ASN A 250 30.82 9.99 26.08
N VAL A 251 31.30 8.78 25.80
CA VAL A 251 32.73 8.42 25.88
C VAL A 251 33.20 7.76 24.58
N THR A 252 34.47 7.97 24.22
CA THR A 252 35.10 7.33 23.06
C THR A 252 35.77 5.99 23.39
N MET A 253 35.78 5.60 24.66
CA MET A 253 36.38 4.36 25.14
C MET A 253 35.54 3.14 24.73
N PRO A 254 36.15 2.01 24.37
CA PRO A 254 35.42 0.76 24.10
C PRO A 254 34.71 0.26 25.36
N VAL A 255 33.40 -0.04 25.23
CA VAL A 255 32.56 -0.51 26.33
C VAL A 255 32.17 -1.97 26.12
N TYR A 256 32.49 -2.82 27.09
CA TYR A 256 32.26 -4.25 27.08
C TYR A 256 31.24 -4.66 28.15
N SER A 257 30.56 -5.76 27.89
CA SER A 257 29.67 -6.43 28.84
C SER A 257 29.57 -7.91 28.46
N CYS A 258 29.06 -8.76 29.35
CA CYS A 258 28.89 -10.19 29.09
C CYS A 258 27.43 -10.59 28.86
N TRP A 259 26.48 -9.66 28.80
CA TRP A 259 25.06 -9.98 28.60
C TRP A 259 24.60 -9.61 27.20
N ARG A 260 23.96 -10.56 26.51
CA ARG A 260 23.54 -10.38 25.12
C ARG A 260 22.49 -9.29 24.94
N PHE A 261 21.60 -9.08 25.91
CA PHE A 261 20.55 -8.05 25.80
C PHE A 261 21.10 -6.62 25.79
N LEU A 262 22.36 -6.42 26.21
CA LEU A 262 23.05 -5.13 26.12
C LEU A 262 23.73 -4.90 24.76
N LEU A 263 23.79 -5.92 23.91
CA LEU A 263 24.32 -5.81 22.55
C LEU A 263 23.33 -5.01 21.68
N GLY A 264 23.82 -3.96 21.02
CA GLY A 264 22.98 -3.00 20.27
C GLY A 264 22.85 -1.63 20.94
N HIS A 265 23.18 -1.55 22.24
CA HIS A 265 23.15 -0.32 23.04
C HIS A 265 24.55 0.28 23.27
N GLY A 266 25.44 0.08 22.29
CA GLY A 266 26.80 0.62 22.32
C GLY A 266 27.85 -0.28 22.98
N CYS A 267 27.53 -1.54 23.27
CA CYS A 267 28.50 -2.59 23.64
C CYS A 267 29.30 -3.07 22.41
N VAL A 268 30.60 -3.30 22.56
CA VAL A 268 31.44 -3.92 21.50
C VAL A 268 31.01 -5.36 21.22
N GLY A 269 30.70 -6.11 22.27
CA GLY A 269 30.40 -7.54 22.20
C GLY A 269 31.47 -8.40 22.88
N GLY A 270 31.40 -9.70 22.67
CA GLY A 270 32.26 -10.67 23.36
C GLY A 270 31.64 -12.05 23.35
N ARG A 271 32.00 -12.88 24.34
CA ARG A 271 31.29 -14.12 24.62
C ARG A 271 30.10 -13.75 25.51
N LEU A 272 28.90 -13.71 24.93
CA LEU A 272 27.75 -13.07 25.54
C LEU A 272 26.70 -14.08 26.00
N HIS A 273 26.30 -13.91 27.25
CA HIS A 273 25.31 -14.71 27.93
C HIS A 273 23.89 -14.36 27.49
N SER A 274 23.13 -15.36 27.05
CA SER A 274 21.82 -15.20 26.40
C SER A 274 20.69 -15.79 27.24
N GLY A 275 19.86 -14.93 27.83
CA GLY A 275 18.67 -15.36 28.57
C GLY A 275 17.73 -16.20 27.70
N LYS A 276 17.58 -15.85 26.41
CA LYS A 276 16.77 -16.60 25.45
C LYS A 276 17.27 -18.03 25.25
N ASP A 277 18.57 -18.22 25.10
CA ASP A 277 19.13 -19.57 24.92
C ASP A 277 19.04 -20.39 26.21
N HIS A 278 19.20 -19.74 27.36
CA HIS A 278 18.93 -20.34 28.67
C HIS A 278 17.48 -20.85 28.78
N GLY A 279 16.51 -20.02 28.39
CA GLY A 279 15.11 -20.40 28.33
C GLY A 279 14.85 -21.58 27.38
N ARG A 280 15.45 -21.58 26.19
CA ARG A 280 15.32 -22.69 25.23
C ARG A 280 15.88 -24.00 25.77
N ILE A 281 17.04 -23.97 26.41
CA ILE A 281 17.66 -25.17 27.00
C ILE A 281 16.81 -25.68 28.16
N ALA A 282 16.36 -24.80 29.05
CA ALA A 282 15.45 -25.17 30.13
C ALA A 282 14.17 -25.82 29.59
N ALA A 283 13.56 -25.23 28.56
CA ALA A 283 12.40 -25.79 27.88
C ALA A 283 12.70 -27.14 27.20
N SER A 284 13.92 -27.34 26.69
CA SER A 284 14.35 -28.63 26.13
C SER A 284 14.46 -29.73 27.20
N LEU A 285 14.96 -29.39 28.40
CA LEU A 285 15.02 -30.32 29.54
C LEU A 285 13.60 -30.64 30.03
N ALA A 286 12.75 -29.62 30.12
CA ALA A 286 11.33 -29.76 30.42
C ALA A 286 10.62 -30.69 29.43
N LEU A 287 10.84 -30.50 28.13
CA LEU A 287 10.25 -31.32 27.07
C LEU A 287 10.67 -32.80 27.19
N ARG A 288 11.93 -33.08 27.54
CA ARG A 288 12.40 -34.45 27.79
C ARG A 288 11.63 -35.10 28.93
N ILE A 289 11.37 -34.38 30.01
CA ILE A 289 10.59 -34.86 31.15
C ILE A 289 9.12 -35.11 30.74
N LEU A 290 8.51 -34.16 30.02
CA LEU A 290 7.14 -34.30 29.52
C LEU A 290 6.98 -35.46 28.52
N ALA A 291 8.04 -35.81 27.79
CA ALA A 291 8.10 -36.98 26.92
C ALA A 291 8.32 -38.31 27.67
N GLY A 292 8.44 -38.29 29.01
CA GLY A 292 8.54 -39.47 29.86
C GLY A 292 9.95 -39.82 30.36
N ALA A 293 10.96 -38.97 30.11
CA ALA A 293 12.30 -39.18 30.68
C ALA A 293 12.28 -38.98 32.21
N ASN A 294 12.96 -39.86 32.95
CA ASN A 294 13.04 -39.75 34.39
C ASN A 294 13.95 -38.55 34.79
N PRO A 295 13.45 -37.55 35.54
CA PRO A 295 14.25 -36.39 35.97
C PRO A 295 15.57 -36.76 36.66
N ARG A 296 15.61 -37.91 37.36
CA ARG A 296 16.81 -38.45 38.03
C ARG A 296 17.98 -38.71 37.10
N THR A 297 17.69 -38.95 35.83
CA THR A 297 18.69 -39.30 34.81
C THR A 297 19.16 -38.10 34.00
N ILE A 298 18.56 -36.92 34.23
CA ILE A 298 18.90 -35.69 33.52
C ILE A 298 19.87 -34.88 34.40
N PRO A 299 21.18 -34.84 34.06
CA PRO A 299 22.14 -34.08 34.84
C PRO A 299 21.86 -32.57 34.76
N VAL A 300 22.18 -31.85 35.84
CA VAL A 300 22.19 -30.39 35.83
C VAL A 300 23.27 -29.92 34.86
N VAL A 301 22.88 -29.08 33.91
CA VAL A 301 23.79 -28.50 32.92
C VAL A 301 24.54 -27.34 33.60
N GLN A 302 25.87 -27.49 33.74
CA GLN A 302 26.73 -26.49 34.39
C GLN A 302 27.63 -25.72 33.41
N HIS A 303 27.82 -26.28 32.21
CA HIS A 303 28.69 -25.70 31.19
C HIS A 303 27.87 -25.52 29.92
N PHE A 304 27.63 -24.27 29.57
CA PHE A 304 27.02 -23.86 28.33
C PHE A 304 28.03 -23.05 27.50
N ASP A 305 28.04 -23.30 26.20
CA ASP A 305 28.93 -22.65 25.26
C ASP A 305 28.23 -21.40 24.71
N ASP A 306 28.42 -20.27 25.40
CA ASP A 306 27.87 -18.99 24.94
C ASP A 306 28.52 -18.58 23.62
N PRO A 307 27.73 -18.19 22.60
CA PRO A 307 28.27 -17.77 21.32
C PRO A 307 29.00 -16.43 21.45
N TYR A 308 30.00 -16.25 20.59
CA TYR A 308 30.57 -14.93 20.38
C TYR A 308 29.59 -14.07 19.58
N ALA A 309 29.29 -12.87 20.06
CA ALA A 309 28.41 -11.94 19.37
C ALA A 309 28.93 -10.50 19.49
N PHE A 310 28.84 -9.75 18.40
CA PHE A 310 29.37 -8.39 18.29
C PHE A 310 28.41 -7.45 17.56
N ASP A 311 28.52 -6.16 17.86
CA ASP A 311 27.76 -5.12 17.16
C ASP A 311 28.60 -4.54 16.00
N TYR A 312 28.14 -4.77 14.77
CA TYR A 312 28.81 -4.30 13.56
C TYR A 312 29.03 -2.78 13.54
N ASN A 313 28.07 -2.00 14.03
CA ASN A 313 28.17 -0.55 14.06
C ASN A 313 29.27 -0.08 15.01
N VAL A 314 29.39 -0.73 16.16
CA VAL A 314 30.42 -0.43 17.16
C VAL A 314 31.80 -0.88 16.68
N LEU A 315 31.90 -2.06 16.07
CA LEU A 315 33.15 -2.53 15.45
C LEU A 315 33.66 -1.54 14.40
N LYS A 316 32.76 -1.03 13.54
CA LYS A 316 33.10 -0.01 12.54
C LYS A 316 33.50 1.32 13.19
N LYS A 317 32.79 1.76 14.24
CA LYS A 317 33.11 2.99 15.00
C LYS A 317 34.51 2.92 15.62
N LEU A 318 34.94 1.73 16.06
CA LEU A 318 36.22 1.50 16.72
C LEU A 318 37.34 1.01 15.77
N ASP A 319 37.07 0.95 14.46
CA ASP A 319 38.00 0.46 13.42
C ASP A 319 38.55 -0.96 13.70
N ILE A 320 37.70 -1.85 14.23
CA ILE A 320 38.06 -3.25 14.52
C ILE A 320 37.73 -4.12 13.29
N PRO A 321 38.73 -4.76 12.65
CA PRO A 321 38.49 -5.58 11.47
C PRO A 321 37.78 -6.89 11.84
N ILE A 322 36.77 -7.29 11.06
CA ILE A 322 35.97 -8.52 11.29
C ILE A 322 36.84 -9.78 11.29
N SER A 323 37.97 -9.78 10.56
CA SER A 323 38.94 -10.89 10.55
C SER A 323 39.65 -11.12 11.88
N SER A 324 39.60 -10.16 12.82
CA SER A 324 40.16 -10.30 14.16
C SER A 324 39.20 -11.01 15.13
N LEU A 325 37.95 -11.23 14.74
CA LEU A 325 36.94 -11.87 15.57
C LEU A 325 37.06 -13.41 15.55
N PRO A 326 36.64 -14.11 16.61
CA PRO A 326 36.59 -15.57 16.63
C PRO A 326 35.73 -16.15 15.49
N PRO A 327 36.10 -17.32 14.93
CA PRO A 327 35.31 -17.96 13.87
C PRO A 327 33.94 -18.37 14.42
N GLY A 328 32.87 -18.09 13.65
CA GLY A 328 31.49 -18.35 14.07
C GLY A 328 30.86 -17.26 14.92
N ALA A 329 31.53 -16.10 15.09
CA ALA A 329 30.95 -14.96 15.77
C ALA A 329 29.73 -14.39 15.02
N GLU A 330 28.64 -14.15 15.75
CA GLU A 330 27.44 -13.52 15.24
C GLU A 330 27.60 -12.00 15.20
N LEU A 331 27.18 -11.37 14.10
CA LEU A 331 27.18 -9.92 13.94
C LEU A 331 25.75 -9.41 13.93
N ILE A 332 25.40 -8.58 14.90
CA ILE A 332 24.16 -7.79 14.84
C ILE A 332 24.43 -6.49 14.08
N ASN A 333 23.38 -5.90 13.51
CA ASN A 333 23.46 -4.66 12.73
C ASN A 333 24.38 -4.72 11.48
N GLU A 334 24.71 -5.92 10.97
CA GLU A 334 25.40 -6.04 9.68
C GLU A 334 24.46 -5.56 8.55
N PRO A 335 24.91 -4.68 7.62
CA PRO A 335 24.11 -4.30 6.47
C PRO A 335 23.75 -5.55 5.66
N TYR A 336 22.46 -5.72 5.40
CA TYR A 336 21.91 -6.86 4.66
C TYR A 336 22.67 -7.08 3.35
N ARG A 337 23.40 -8.19 3.25
CA ARG A 337 23.97 -8.64 1.98
C ARG A 337 22.82 -9.22 1.16
N PHE A 338 22.50 -8.61 0.03
CA PHE A 338 21.44 -9.01 -0.90
C PHE A 338 21.49 -10.50 -1.36
N TYR A 339 22.58 -11.23 -1.06
CA TYR A 339 22.87 -12.58 -1.53
C TYR A 339 22.65 -13.71 -0.50
N THR A 340 22.03 -13.46 0.66
CA THR A 340 21.66 -14.52 1.62
C THR A 340 20.22 -15.02 1.45
N ILE A 341 19.65 -14.89 0.24
CA ILE A 341 18.43 -15.63 -0.12
C ILE A 341 18.82 -17.12 -0.19
N ASP A 342 18.02 -17.98 0.45
CA ASP A 342 18.15 -19.44 0.34
C ASP A 342 18.31 -19.82 -1.15
N LYS A 343 19.34 -20.61 -1.48
CA LYS A 343 19.65 -20.94 -2.89
C LYS A 343 18.45 -21.59 -3.57
N GLY A 344 17.64 -22.35 -2.83
CA GLY A 344 16.38 -22.90 -3.32
C GLY A 344 15.42 -21.78 -3.69
N LEU A 345 15.07 -20.91 -2.74
CA LEU A 345 14.13 -19.80 -2.97
C LEU A 345 14.56 -18.89 -4.14
N PHE A 346 15.85 -18.59 -4.26
CA PHE A 346 16.39 -17.77 -5.35
C PHE A 346 16.15 -18.41 -6.72
N TRP A 347 16.48 -19.70 -6.88
CA TRP A 347 16.24 -20.41 -8.14
C TRP A 347 14.76 -20.58 -8.43
N THR A 348 13.90 -20.79 -7.42
CA THR A 348 12.45 -20.86 -7.60
C THR A 348 11.88 -19.56 -8.15
N ILE A 349 12.35 -18.41 -7.65
CA ILE A 349 11.95 -17.09 -8.14
C ILE A 349 12.42 -16.88 -9.58
N ILE A 350 13.69 -17.21 -9.89
CA ILE A 350 14.23 -17.06 -11.24
C ILE A 350 13.49 -17.94 -12.26
N ILE A 351 13.22 -19.20 -11.93
CA ILE A 351 12.51 -20.12 -12.82
C ILE A 351 11.06 -19.66 -13.03
N SER A 352 10.39 -19.22 -11.96
CA SER A 352 9.02 -18.70 -12.06
C SER A 352 8.96 -17.44 -12.92
N PHE A 353 9.93 -16.54 -12.79
CA PHE A 353 10.03 -15.34 -13.60
C PHE A 353 10.31 -15.66 -15.08
N ALA A 354 11.25 -16.58 -15.36
CA ALA A 354 11.55 -17.01 -16.72
C ALA A 354 10.34 -17.68 -17.40
N LEU A 355 9.59 -18.50 -16.66
CA LEU A 355 8.36 -19.13 -17.15
C LEU A 355 7.28 -18.10 -17.48
N MET A 356 7.10 -17.10 -16.61
CA MET A 356 6.13 -16.02 -16.81
C MET A 356 6.48 -15.19 -18.05
N VAL A 357 7.75 -14.84 -18.25
CA VAL A 357 8.23 -14.12 -19.44
C VAL A 357 8.03 -14.97 -20.71
N PHE A 358 8.29 -16.28 -20.65
CA PHE A 358 8.07 -17.18 -21.79
C PHE A 358 6.59 -17.26 -22.18
N ILE A 359 5.68 -17.35 -21.21
CA ILE A 359 4.22 -17.34 -21.45
C ILE A 359 3.78 -16.01 -22.06
N LEU A 360 4.32 -14.88 -21.57
CA LEU A 360 4.02 -13.55 -22.09
C LEU A 360 4.44 -13.41 -23.56
N ILE A 361 5.64 -13.88 -23.91
CA ILE A 361 6.13 -13.88 -25.30
C ILE A 361 5.22 -14.71 -26.21
N LEU A 362 4.80 -15.90 -25.76
CA LEU A 362 3.89 -16.76 -26.52
C LEU A 362 2.51 -16.11 -26.74
N LEU A 363 1.96 -15.45 -25.73
CA LEU A 363 0.69 -14.73 -25.84
C LEU A 363 0.77 -13.58 -26.84
N VAL A 364 1.83 -12.76 -26.75
CA VAL A 364 2.06 -11.64 -27.67
C VAL A 364 2.25 -12.14 -29.11
N ALA A 365 3.03 -13.20 -29.31
CA ALA A 365 3.22 -13.82 -30.61
C ALA A 365 1.90 -14.37 -31.20
N SER A 366 1.08 -15.02 -30.37
CA SER A 366 -0.23 -15.56 -30.77
C SER A 366 -1.21 -14.45 -31.18
N ILE A 367 -1.23 -13.33 -30.44
CA ILE A 367 -2.10 -12.19 -30.77
C ILE A 367 -1.64 -11.52 -32.08
N GLY A 368 -0.32 -11.36 -32.26
CA GLY A 368 0.25 -10.82 -33.48
C GLY A 368 -0.06 -11.66 -34.73
N GLN A 369 0.01 -12.99 -34.60
CA GLN A 369 -0.31 -13.90 -35.71
C GLN A 369 -1.79 -13.83 -36.10
N ARG A 370 -2.70 -13.74 -35.11
CA ARG A 370 -4.15 -13.67 -35.37
C ARG A 370 -4.56 -12.38 -36.10
N ARG A 371 -4.00 -11.23 -35.72
CA ARG A 371 -4.27 -9.95 -36.40
C ARG A 371 -3.81 -9.96 -37.86
N ARG A 372 -2.61 -10.48 -38.12
CA ARG A 372 -2.06 -10.57 -39.50
C ARG A 372 -2.89 -11.44 -40.44
N ILE A 373 -3.52 -12.51 -39.94
CA ILE A 373 -4.39 -13.36 -40.77
C ILE A 373 -5.69 -12.62 -41.10
N GLN A 374 -6.26 -11.91 -40.13
CA GLN A 374 -7.51 -11.17 -40.33
C GLN A 374 -7.34 -10.02 -41.34
N GLU A 375 -6.25 -9.27 -41.24
CA GLU A 375 -5.91 -8.20 -42.17
C GLU A 375 -5.72 -8.75 -43.60
N ARG A 376 -4.95 -9.85 -43.76
CA ARG A 376 -4.77 -10.48 -45.09
C ARG A 376 -6.07 -10.91 -45.76
N VAL A 377 -7.05 -11.43 -45.01
CA VAL A 377 -8.33 -11.86 -45.59
C VAL A 377 -9.15 -10.65 -46.06
N ASN A 378 -9.20 -9.57 -45.28
CA ASN A 378 -9.90 -8.34 -45.67
C ASN A 378 -9.22 -7.63 -46.85
N ASP A 379 -7.89 -7.62 -46.87
CA ASP A 379 -7.12 -7.06 -47.98
C ASP A 379 -7.36 -7.86 -49.27
N GLN A 380 -7.40 -9.20 -49.19
CA GLN A 380 -7.69 -10.06 -50.35
C GLN A 380 -9.10 -9.86 -50.91
N LEU A 381 -10.12 -9.72 -50.04
CA LEU A 381 -11.50 -9.47 -50.48
C LEU A 381 -11.66 -8.09 -51.13
N SER A 382 -11.01 -7.06 -50.58
CA SER A 382 -11.03 -5.71 -51.13
C SER A 382 -10.28 -5.64 -52.47
N PHE A 383 -9.12 -6.31 -52.55
CA PHE A 383 -8.35 -6.42 -53.78
C PHE A 383 -9.12 -7.13 -54.90
N LEU A 384 -9.79 -8.25 -54.61
CA LEU A 384 -10.62 -8.97 -55.59
C LEU A 384 -11.75 -8.08 -56.15
N LYS A 385 -12.39 -7.27 -55.30
CA LYS A 385 -13.45 -6.34 -55.72
C LYS A 385 -12.89 -5.22 -56.61
N ILE A 386 -11.77 -4.62 -56.22
CA ILE A 386 -11.08 -3.59 -57.01
C ILE A 386 -10.60 -4.17 -58.36
N LEU A 387 -10.08 -5.40 -58.37
CA LEU A 387 -9.66 -6.06 -59.60
C LEU A 387 -10.82 -6.24 -60.57
N MET A 388 -11.99 -6.69 -60.11
CA MET A 388 -13.15 -6.82 -60.99
C MET A 388 -13.59 -5.45 -61.56
N ASP A 389 -13.61 -4.40 -60.73
CA ASP A 389 -14.02 -3.05 -61.14
C ASP A 389 -12.98 -2.32 -62.02
N ALA A 390 -11.70 -2.67 -61.91
CA ALA A 390 -10.62 -2.13 -62.73
C ALA A 390 -10.54 -2.75 -64.14
N ILE A 391 -11.18 -3.91 -64.36
CA ILE A 391 -11.26 -4.52 -65.70
C ILE A 391 -12.15 -3.62 -66.57
N PRO A 392 -11.61 -3.03 -67.66
CA PRO A 392 -12.34 -2.10 -68.51
C PRO A 392 -13.36 -2.81 -69.44
N LEU A 393 -13.42 -4.13 -69.37
CA LEU A 393 -14.39 -4.96 -70.08
C LEU A 393 -15.61 -5.22 -69.18
N PRO A 394 -16.84 -5.03 -69.69
CA PRO A 394 -18.05 -5.40 -68.97
C PRO A 394 -18.04 -6.87 -68.53
N LEU A 395 -18.12 -7.09 -67.22
CA LEU A 395 -18.09 -8.41 -66.57
C LEU A 395 -19.29 -8.59 -65.66
N TYR A 396 -19.95 -9.74 -65.75
CA TYR A 396 -21.08 -10.12 -64.89
C TYR A 396 -20.99 -11.57 -64.44
N SER A 397 -21.68 -11.91 -63.36
CA SER A 397 -21.80 -13.26 -62.84
C SER A 397 -23.27 -13.63 -62.59
N LEU A 398 -23.64 -14.87 -62.89
CA LEU A 398 -24.95 -15.45 -62.64
C LEU A 398 -24.85 -16.63 -61.68
N THR A 399 -25.89 -16.85 -60.89
CA THR A 399 -26.10 -18.04 -60.06
C THR A 399 -26.43 -19.28 -60.90
N ARG A 400 -26.41 -20.47 -60.29
CA ARG A 400 -26.88 -21.73 -60.91
C ARG A 400 -28.31 -21.65 -61.48
N HIS A 401 -29.15 -20.77 -60.95
CA HIS A 401 -30.52 -20.56 -61.42
C HIS A 401 -30.63 -19.49 -62.53
N GLY A 402 -29.51 -18.96 -63.02
CA GLY A 402 -29.47 -17.94 -64.08
C GLY A 402 -29.80 -16.52 -63.60
N LEU A 403 -29.78 -16.27 -62.28
CA LEU A 403 -30.02 -14.95 -61.69
C LEU A 403 -28.71 -14.18 -61.55
N PHE A 404 -28.71 -12.87 -61.79
CA PHE A 404 -27.53 -12.04 -61.55
C PHE A 404 -27.08 -12.13 -60.09
N GLN A 405 -25.79 -12.41 -59.90
CA GLN A 405 -25.16 -12.47 -58.58
C GLN A 405 -24.36 -11.20 -58.31
N ASP A 406 -23.55 -10.77 -59.28
CA ASP A 406 -22.72 -9.57 -59.19
C ASP A 406 -22.24 -9.09 -60.58
N CYS A 407 -21.82 -7.83 -60.71
CA CYS A 407 -21.21 -7.28 -61.93
C CYS A 407 -20.13 -6.23 -61.61
N ASN A 408 -19.28 -5.91 -62.58
CA ASN A 408 -18.26 -4.87 -62.44
C ASN A 408 -18.74 -3.49 -62.94
N LEU A 409 -17.97 -2.46 -62.59
CA LEU A 409 -18.27 -1.08 -62.98
C LEU A 409 -18.37 -0.86 -64.50
N ALA A 410 -17.59 -1.57 -65.31
CA ALA A 410 -17.68 -1.47 -66.77
C ALA A 410 -19.03 -1.98 -67.31
N PHE A 411 -19.59 -3.03 -66.69
CA PHE A 411 -20.92 -3.52 -66.99
C PHE A 411 -22.02 -2.53 -66.61
N GLU A 412 -21.89 -1.90 -65.45
CA GLU A 412 -22.83 -0.85 -65.02
C GLU A 412 -22.83 0.33 -65.99
N ARG A 413 -21.65 0.73 -66.50
CA ARG A 413 -21.52 1.83 -67.47
C ARG A 413 -22.08 1.49 -68.85
N LEU A 414 -21.85 0.26 -69.33
CA LEU A 414 -22.32 -0.15 -70.66
C LEU A 414 -23.85 -0.22 -70.73
N PHE A 415 -24.49 -0.78 -69.70
CA PHE A 415 -25.94 -1.01 -69.69
C PHE A 415 -26.73 0.02 -68.88
N GLY A 416 -26.07 0.91 -68.14
CA GLY A 416 -26.70 1.95 -67.34
C GLY A 416 -27.49 1.44 -66.12
N VAL A 417 -27.18 0.23 -65.63
CA VAL A 417 -27.86 -0.42 -64.50
C VAL A 417 -26.88 -0.65 -63.35
N SER A 418 -27.31 -0.46 -62.09
CA SER A 418 -26.44 -0.66 -60.93
C SER A 418 -26.43 -2.11 -60.43
N ARG A 419 -25.31 -2.57 -59.87
CA ARG A 419 -25.14 -3.93 -59.32
C ARG A 419 -26.18 -4.29 -58.27
N GLU A 420 -26.56 -3.33 -57.42
CA GLU A 420 -27.60 -3.53 -56.39
C GLU A 420 -28.98 -3.70 -57.01
N SER A 421 -29.25 -3.03 -58.14
CA SER A 421 -30.54 -3.09 -58.82
C SER A 421 -30.78 -4.38 -59.59
N ILE A 422 -29.72 -5.11 -59.97
CA ILE A 422 -29.79 -6.33 -60.77
C ILE A 422 -29.62 -7.61 -59.95
N SER A 423 -29.00 -7.56 -58.76
CA SER A 423 -28.75 -8.75 -57.94
C SER A 423 -30.05 -9.51 -57.62
N GLY A 424 -30.07 -10.81 -57.89
CA GLY A 424 -31.22 -11.69 -57.69
C GLY A 424 -32.29 -11.66 -58.79
N LYS A 425 -32.14 -10.87 -59.86
CA LYS A 425 -33.09 -10.80 -60.99
C LYS A 425 -32.61 -11.62 -62.21
N GLN A 426 -33.53 -12.00 -63.11
CA GLN A 426 -33.15 -12.61 -64.39
C GLN A 426 -32.69 -11.54 -65.40
N PRO A 427 -31.78 -11.87 -66.32
CA PRO A 427 -31.34 -10.93 -67.36
C PRO A 427 -32.46 -10.36 -68.24
N GLU A 428 -33.50 -11.15 -68.52
CA GLU A 428 -34.67 -10.73 -69.29
C GLU A 428 -35.57 -9.72 -68.54
N ASP A 429 -35.49 -9.67 -67.21
CA ASP A 429 -36.29 -8.78 -66.38
C ASP A 429 -35.66 -7.38 -66.25
N ILE A 430 -34.52 -7.14 -66.91
CA ILE A 430 -33.73 -5.91 -66.81
C ILE A 430 -33.55 -5.31 -68.21
N GLY A 431 -34.26 -4.20 -68.47
CA GLY A 431 -34.22 -3.47 -69.74
C GLY A 431 -35.50 -3.63 -70.56
N ARG A 432 -35.46 -3.26 -71.84
CA ARG A 432 -36.57 -3.48 -72.79
C ARG A 432 -36.40 -4.85 -73.46
N PRO A 433 -37.49 -5.57 -73.80
CA PRO A 433 -37.38 -6.87 -74.46
C PRO A 433 -36.63 -6.75 -75.81
N GLY A 434 -35.52 -7.47 -75.97
CA GLY A 434 -34.67 -7.43 -77.15
C GLY A 434 -33.65 -6.28 -77.19
N GLU A 435 -33.44 -5.57 -76.08
CA GLU A 435 -32.41 -4.54 -75.93
C GLU A 435 -31.74 -4.64 -74.55
N GLY A 436 -30.41 -4.46 -74.49
CA GLY A 436 -29.68 -4.38 -73.21
C GLY A 436 -29.35 -5.75 -72.58
N PRO A 437 -29.31 -5.87 -71.24
CA PRO A 437 -28.86 -7.11 -70.56
C PRO A 437 -29.66 -8.37 -70.88
N GLY A 438 -30.89 -8.23 -71.43
CA GLY A 438 -31.70 -9.34 -71.90
C GLY A 438 -31.04 -10.14 -73.05
N ASP A 439 -30.27 -9.49 -73.92
CA ASP A 439 -29.54 -10.14 -75.03
C ASP A 439 -28.37 -11.01 -74.55
N LEU A 440 -28.00 -10.90 -73.26
CA LEU A 440 -26.96 -11.73 -72.67
C LEU A 440 -27.45 -13.15 -72.39
N ARG A 441 -28.78 -13.38 -72.29
CA ARG A 441 -29.33 -14.71 -72.13
C ARG A 441 -29.50 -15.38 -73.49
N ASP A 442 -28.65 -16.36 -73.76
CA ASP A 442 -28.65 -17.09 -75.01
C ASP A 442 -28.61 -18.60 -74.80
N ALA A 443 -28.60 -19.37 -75.90
CA ALA A 443 -28.55 -20.82 -75.85
C ALA A 443 -27.28 -21.35 -75.16
N VAL A 444 -26.21 -20.55 -75.11
CA VAL A 444 -24.91 -20.91 -74.53
C VAL A 444 -25.00 -20.95 -73.00
N ASP A 445 -25.80 -20.10 -72.37
CA ASP A 445 -26.00 -20.12 -70.91
C ASP A 445 -26.62 -21.43 -70.43
N LYS A 446 -27.62 -21.94 -71.15
CA LYS A 446 -28.29 -23.20 -70.82
C LYS A 446 -27.36 -24.41 -71.00
N GLU A 447 -26.51 -24.38 -72.03
CA GLU A 447 -25.46 -25.37 -72.25
C GLU A 447 -24.48 -25.36 -71.06
N LEU A 448 -23.92 -24.19 -70.73
CA LEU A 448 -22.90 -24.04 -69.69
C LEU A 448 -23.41 -24.32 -68.27
N LEU A 449 -24.67 -23.98 -67.95
CA LEU A 449 -25.26 -24.31 -66.64
C LEU A 449 -25.58 -25.81 -66.48
N SER A 450 -25.62 -26.57 -67.58
CA SER A 450 -25.79 -28.03 -67.56
C SER A 450 -24.47 -28.79 -67.63
N HIS A 451 -23.45 -28.22 -68.28
CA HIS A 451 -22.12 -28.80 -68.45
C HIS A 451 -21.04 -27.73 -68.24
N ALA A 452 -20.18 -27.91 -67.23
CA ALA A 452 -19.12 -26.96 -66.92
C ALA A 452 -18.17 -26.77 -68.12
N GLY A 453 -17.89 -25.52 -68.49
CA GLY A 453 -17.12 -25.20 -69.69
C GLY A 453 -16.89 -23.71 -69.89
N VAL A 454 -16.19 -23.38 -70.99
CA VAL A 454 -15.91 -22.01 -71.43
C VAL A 454 -16.29 -21.88 -72.91
N ARG A 455 -16.93 -20.79 -73.29
CA ARG A 455 -17.29 -20.46 -74.68
C ARG A 455 -16.91 -19.03 -75.01
N VAL A 456 -16.27 -18.85 -76.15
CA VAL A 456 -15.92 -17.53 -76.72
C VAL A 456 -16.45 -17.47 -78.13
N TYR A 457 -17.21 -16.44 -78.46
CA TYR A 457 -17.80 -16.26 -79.78
C TYR A 457 -18.06 -14.79 -80.06
N GLU A 458 -17.99 -14.43 -81.33
CA GLU A 458 -18.38 -13.12 -81.79
C GLU A 458 -19.91 -13.05 -81.83
N SER A 459 -20.46 -11.94 -81.37
CA SER A 459 -21.87 -11.63 -81.49
C SER A 459 -22.02 -10.16 -81.76
N THR A 460 -23.07 -9.81 -82.47
CA THR A 460 -23.50 -8.43 -82.59
C THR A 460 -24.41 -8.11 -81.41
N MET A 461 -24.13 -7.02 -80.70
CA MET A 461 -24.91 -6.61 -79.53
C MET A 461 -25.62 -5.28 -79.78
N HIS A 462 -26.90 -5.24 -79.41
CA HIS A 462 -27.74 -4.06 -79.50
C HIS A 462 -27.76 -3.33 -78.16
N LEU A 463 -27.12 -2.17 -78.12
CA LEU A 463 -27.08 -1.32 -76.93
C LEU A 463 -28.30 -0.38 -76.91
N PRO A 464 -28.69 0.15 -75.74
CA PRO A 464 -29.79 1.10 -75.65
C PRO A 464 -29.55 2.33 -76.56
N GLY A 465 -30.44 2.57 -77.53
CA GLY A 465 -30.37 3.74 -78.42
C GLY A 465 -29.87 3.51 -79.86
N ASP A 466 -30.11 2.33 -80.45
CA ASP A 466 -29.76 1.95 -81.84
C ASP A 466 -28.24 1.84 -82.15
N ASP A 467 -27.36 1.80 -81.14
CA ASP A 467 -25.92 1.55 -81.33
C ASP A 467 -25.63 0.04 -81.44
N THR A 468 -24.93 -0.36 -82.51
CA THR A 468 -24.61 -1.75 -82.81
C THR A 468 -23.10 -1.95 -82.73
N ARG A 469 -22.65 -2.85 -81.86
CA ARG A 469 -21.23 -3.15 -81.66
C ARG A 469 -20.94 -4.60 -82.02
N ASP A 470 -19.83 -4.80 -82.73
CA ASP A 470 -19.24 -6.13 -82.89
C ASP A 470 -18.49 -6.46 -81.61
N VAL A 471 -19.06 -7.39 -80.83
CA VAL A 471 -18.51 -7.78 -79.54
C VAL A 471 -18.05 -9.23 -79.57
N MET A 472 -16.92 -9.48 -78.91
CA MET A 472 -16.48 -10.82 -78.56
C MET A 472 -17.01 -11.14 -77.15
N LEU A 473 -17.92 -12.11 -77.05
CA LEU A 473 -18.49 -12.61 -75.78
C LEU A 473 -17.70 -13.82 -75.29
N SER A 474 -17.33 -13.83 -74.01
CA SER A 474 -16.65 -14.94 -73.34
C SER A 474 -17.38 -15.34 -72.06
N LYS A 475 -17.88 -16.58 -71.97
CA LYS A 475 -18.66 -17.10 -70.83
C LYS A 475 -18.01 -18.35 -70.24
N ALA A 476 -17.92 -18.44 -68.92
CA ALA A 476 -17.27 -19.54 -68.20
C ALA A 476 -17.99 -19.91 -66.89
N THR A 477 -18.12 -21.21 -66.58
CA THR A 477 -18.67 -21.68 -65.30
C THR A 477 -17.64 -21.68 -64.17
N TYR A 478 -18.06 -21.43 -62.93
CA TYR A 478 -17.23 -21.61 -61.75
C TYR A 478 -17.83 -22.62 -60.75
N LEU A 479 -16.97 -23.42 -60.13
CA LEU A 479 -17.30 -24.60 -59.34
C LEU A 479 -17.00 -24.39 -57.86
N ASN A 480 -17.72 -25.09 -56.97
CA ASN A 480 -17.33 -25.19 -55.57
C ASN A 480 -16.22 -26.24 -55.35
N ALA A 481 -15.67 -26.32 -54.14
CA ALA A 481 -14.63 -27.29 -53.78
C ALA A 481 -15.05 -28.76 -53.90
N LYS A 482 -16.36 -29.05 -54.07
CA LYS A 482 -16.91 -30.39 -54.31
C LYS A 482 -17.16 -30.69 -55.81
N GLY A 483 -16.80 -29.76 -56.69
CA GLY A 483 -16.96 -29.91 -58.15
C GLY A 483 -18.36 -29.58 -58.68
N GLU A 484 -19.24 -29.01 -57.86
CA GLU A 484 -20.60 -28.62 -58.27
C GLU A 484 -20.60 -27.21 -58.87
N ILE A 485 -21.37 -27.00 -59.93
CA ILE A 485 -21.52 -25.69 -60.59
C ILE A 485 -22.25 -24.72 -59.65
N LEU A 486 -21.57 -23.64 -59.28
CA LEU A 486 -22.14 -22.54 -58.48
C LEU A 486 -22.82 -21.49 -59.38
N GLY A 487 -22.27 -21.27 -60.57
CA GLY A 487 -22.73 -20.22 -61.48
C GLY A 487 -21.84 -20.07 -62.72
N LEU A 488 -22.03 -18.97 -63.45
CA LEU A 488 -21.21 -18.59 -64.61
C LEU A 488 -20.77 -17.11 -64.53
N VAL A 489 -19.69 -16.78 -65.23
CA VAL A 489 -19.16 -15.42 -65.42
C VAL A 489 -19.09 -15.13 -66.91
N GLY A 490 -19.53 -13.94 -67.33
CA GLY A 490 -19.48 -13.47 -68.72
C GLY A 490 -18.67 -12.17 -68.88
N VAL A 491 -17.96 -12.02 -70.00
CA VAL A 491 -17.12 -10.86 -70.37
C VAL A 491 -17.40 -10.41 -71.81
N LEU A 492 -17.42 -9.09 -72.08
CA LEU A 492 -17.69 -8.48 -73.39
C LEU A 492 -16.50 -7.62 -73.88
N ASN A 493 -16.10 -7.70 -75.16
CA ASN A 493 -15.00 -6.89 -75.75
C ASN A 493 -15.30 -6.33 -77.17
N ASP A 494 -15.04 -5.04 -77.43
CA ASP A 494 -15.27 -4.32 -78.72
C ASP A 494 -13.99 -4.30 -79.60
N ILE A 495 -14.09 -4.66 -80.89
CA ILE A 495 -12.91 -4.89 -81.77
C ILE A 495 -12.83 -4.00 -83.03
N THR A 496 -13.45 -2.82 -83.01
CA THR A 496 -13.68 -2.02 -84.23
C THR A 496 -12.44 -1.30 -84.85
N SER A 497 -11.44 -0.86 -84.07
CA SER A 497 -10.43 0.15 -84.52
C SER A 497 -9.02 -0.36 -84.90
N LEU A 498 -8.68 -1.62 -84.62
CA LEU A 498 -7.30 -2.15 -84.65
C LEU A 498 -6.65 -2.27 -86.06
N LYS A 499 -7.40 -2.07 -87.15
CA LYS A 499 -6.98 -2.53 -88.49
C LYS A 499 -6.19 -1.54 -89.37
N ARG A 500 -5.77 -0.32 -88.95
CA ARG A 500 -5.40 0.76 -89.92
C ARG A 500 -3.99 1.42 -89.99
N VAL A 501 -2.91 1.13 -89.20
CA VAL A 501 -1.78 2.13 -89.02
C VAL A 501 -0.27 1.71 -89.23
N GLN A 502 0.14 0.50 -89.63
CA GLN A 502 1.51 -0.03 -89.32
C GLN A 502 2.77 0.25 -90.26
N GLY A 503 2.97 1.37 -90.99
CA GLY A 503 3.89 1.45 -92.18
C GLY A 503 5.34 2.05 -92.22
N GLU A 504 5.66 3.29 -91.79
CA GLU A 504 6.77 4.10 -92.43
C GLU A 504 8.02 4.55 -91.60
N LEU A 505 8.41 3.99 -90.44
CA LEU A 505 9.30 4.68 -89.44
C LEU A 505 10.84 4.35 -89.34
N LYS A 506 11.49 3.52 -90.17
CA LYS A 506 12.64 2.68 -89.70
C LYS A 506 14.15 3.13 -89.80
N GLN A 507 14.61 4.23 -90.43
CA GLN A 507 16.06 4.41 -90.77
C GLN A 507 16.83 5.62 -90.18
N ALA A 508 16.20 6.54 -89.45
CA ALA A 508 16.88 7.69 -88.79
C ALA A 508 17.31 7.41 -87.32
N GLU A 509 16.97 6.24 -86.78
CA GLU A 509 16.99 5.90 -85.35
C GLU A 509 18.36 5.53 -84.74
N GLU A 510 19.36 5.09 -85.53
CA GLU A 510 20.49 4.32 -84.96
C GLU A 510 21.65 5.14 -84.36
N LYS A 511 21.94 6.36 -84.82
CA LYS A 511 23.10 7.16 -84.36
C LYS A 511 22.82 7.98 -83.09
N TYR A 512 21.62 8.53 -82.95
CA TYR A 512 21.18 9.23 -81.74
C TYR A 512 21.11 8.29 -80.52
N ARG A 513 20.90 6.98 -80.76
CA ARG A 513 20.71 5.95 -79.74
C ARG A 513 21.97 5.68 -78.87
N GLY A 514 23.19 5.91 -79.36
CA GLY A 514 24.41 5.50 -78.63
C GLY A 514 24.87 6.40 -77.47
N ILE A 515 24.72 7.73 -77.59
CA ILE A 515 25.07 8.69 -76.51
C ILE A 515 24.00 8.71 -75.44
N PHE A 516 22.76 8.54 -75.88
CA PHE A 516 21.59 8.46 -75.02
C PHE A 516 21.70 7.29 -74.04
N GLU A 517 22.01 6.07 -74.53
CA GLU A 517 21.93 4.83 -73.75
C GLU A 517 23.02 4.64 -72.66
N ASN A 518 24.17 5.33 -72.71
CA ASN A 518 25.33 5.02 -71.85
C ASN A 518 25.59 6.02 -70.68
N SER A 519 24.68 6.96 -70.40
CA SER A 519 24.82 7.92 -69.27
C SER A 519 24.48 7.28 -67.93
N VAL A 520 25.16 7.67 -66.83
CA VAL A 520 24.86 7.25 -65.44
C VAL A 520 23.71 8.03 -64.78
N LEU A 521 23.34 9.17 -65.37
CA LEU A 521 22.13 9.89 -65.01
C LEU A 521 20.99 9.44 -65.92
N GLY A 522 19.79 9.39 -65.39
CA GLY A 522 18.60 9.09 -66.19
C GLY A 522 18.29 10.26 -67.12
N ILE A 523 18.35 10.06 -68.43
CA ILE A 523 18.08 11.09 -69.44
C ILE A 523 16.77 10.75 -70.13
N PHE A 524 15.90 11.75 -70.28
CA PHE A 524 14.65 11.61 -71.03
C PHE A 524 14.36 12.82 -71.90
N ARG A 525 13.51 12.59 -72.91
CA ARG A 525 12.82 13.63 -73.66
C ARG A 525 11.32 13.41 -73.50
N ALA A 526 10.55 14.48 -73.35
CA ALA A 526 9.11 14.47 -73.17
C ALA A 526 8.45 15.54 -74.05
N ALA A 527 7.20 15.35 -74.43
CA ALA A 527 6.43 16.34 -75.18
C ALA A 527 6.03 17.55 -74.29
N PRO A 528 5.60 18.69 -74.85
CA PRO A 528 5.14 19.86 -74.10
C PRO A 528 3.96 19.57 -73.17
N ASN A 529 3.20 18.51 -73.48
CA ASN A 529 2.16 17.97 -72.60
C ASN A 529 2.67 16.87 -71.63
N GLY A 530 3.98 16.74 -71.47
CA GLY A 530 4.65 15.81 -70.56
C GLY A 530 4.30 14.34 -70.72
N HIS A 531 4.20 13.85 -71.94
CA HIS A 531 4.39 12.42 -72.21
C HIS A 531 5.88 12.14 -72.51
N LEU A 532 6.50 11.10 -71.94
CA LEU A 532 7.88 10.71 -72.25
C LEU A 532 7.93 10.23 -73.71
N GLN A 533 8.81 10.83 -74.49
CA GLN A 533 9.10 10.48 -75.89
C GLN A 533 10.28 9.52 -75.98
N ASP A 534 11.29 9.70 -75.12
CA ASP A 534 12.45 8.81 -75.07
C ASP A 534 13.08 8.74 -73.67
N ALA A 535 13.64 7.59 -73.29
CA ALA A 535 14.32 7.36 -72.00
C ALA A 535 15.53 6.41 -72.15
N ASN A 536 16.65 6.73 -71.49
CA ASN A 536 17.87 5.92 -71.57
C ASN A 536 17.92 4.78 -70.55
N HIS A 537 18.84 3.84 -70.76
CA HIS A 537 19.02 2.68 -69.88
C HIS A 537 19.16 3.02 -68.37
N ALA A 538 19.93 4.03 -68.00
CA ALA A 538 20.07 4.43 -66.59
C ALA A 538 18.76 4.94 -65.98
N LEU A 539 17.89 5.58 -66.76
CA LEU A 539 16.56 5.96 -66.28
C LEU A 539 15.67 4.72 -66.06
N VAL A 540 15.77 3.72 -66.92
CA VAL A 540 15.05 2.43 -66.77
C VAL A 540 15.48 1.69 -65.51
N GLU A 541 16.78 1.59 -65.25
CA GLU A 541 17.32 0.94 -64.05
C GLU A 541 17.02 1.73 -62.77
N MET A 542 17.22 3.05 -62.79
CA MET A 542 16.92 3.94 -61.67
C MET A 542 15.45 3.84 -61.27
N LEU A 543 14.56 3.75 -62.25
CA LEU A 543 13.12 3.63 -62.02
C LEU A 543 12.66 2.17 -61.83
N GLY A 544 13.54 1.18 -61.98
CA GLY A 544 13.27 -0.23 -61.68
C GLY A 544 12.33 -0.93 -62.67
N PHE A 545 12.26 -0.46 -63.92
CA PHE A 545 11.41 -1.05 -64.95
C PHE A 545 12.08 -2.25 -65.63
N GLY A 546 11.27 -3.21 -66.08
CA GLY A 546 11.75 -4.40 -66.79
C GLY A 546 12.38 -4.10 -68.16
N GLY A 547 12.09 -2.91 -68.71
CA GLY A 547 12.66 -2.40 -69.95
C GLY A 547 12.23 -0.95 -70.26
N ARG A 548 12.83 -0.38 -71.32
CA ARG A 548 12.57 1.00 -71.80
C ARG A 548 11.11 1.23 -72.20
N ASP A 549 10.42 0.21 -72.73
CA ASP A 549 9.04 0.33 -73.21
C ASP A 549 8.02 0.50 -72.09
N ASP A 550 8.18 -0.26 -71.01
CA ASP A 550 7.31 -0.16 -69.84
C ASP A 550 7.39 1.25 -69.21
N LEU A 551 8.56 1.90 -69.28
CA LEU A 551 8.76 3.27 -68.80
C LEU A 551 8.08 4.32 -69.71
N LEU A 552 8.21 4.18 -71.05
CA LEU A 552 7.68 5.15 -72.01
C LEU A 552 6.14 5.17 -72.07
N ALA A 553 5.44 4.08 -71.70
CA ALA A 553 3.96 3.99 -71.69
C ALA A 553 3.29 4.74 -70.55
N THR A 554 4.00 4.89 -69.45
CA THR A 554 3.45 5.49 -68.25
C THR A 554 3.38 7.03 -68.36
N GLY A 555 3.98 7.60 -69.42
CA GLY A 555 4.04 9.04 -69.70
C GLY A 555 5.02 9.80 -68.80
N ALA A 556 5.35 11.05 -69.13
CA ALA A 556 6.12 11.90 -68.21
C ALA A 556 5.24 12.35 -67.03
N ALA A 557 3.93 12.06 -67.05
CA ALA A 557 3.03 12.03 -65.89
C ALA A 557 3.60 11.20 -64.72
N PHE A 558 4.49 10.26 -65.01
CA PHE A 558 5.21 9.52 -63.98
C PHE A 558 6.33 10.34 -63.30
N LEU A 559 6.91 11.30 -64.03
CA LEU A 559 7.89 12.29 -63.58
C LEU A 559 7.24 13.66 -63.20
N THR A 560 6.00 13.94 -63.61
CA THR A 560 5.29 15.24 -63.44
C THR A 560 3.94 15.14 -62.72
N GLY A 561 3.24 14.01 -62.72
CA GLY A 561 2.02 13.71 -61.94
C GLY A 561 0.80 13.37 -62.79
N PRO A 562 -0.29 12.82 -62.18
CA PRO A 562 -1.48 12.38 -62.91
C PRO A 562 -2.43 13.53 -63.32
N GLU A 563 -2.37 14.68 -62.64
CA GLU A 563 -3.12 15.89 -63.02
C GLU A 563 -2.25 16.78 -63.90
N ALA A 564 -2.17 16.43 -65.19
CA ALA A 564 -1.47 17.18 -66.22
C ALA A 564 0.06 17.34 -66.02
N PRO A 565 0.82 17.55 -67.11
CA PRO A 565 2.24 17.92 -67.10
C PRO A 565 2.46 19.35 -66.57
N ASP A 566 2.23 19.59 -65.28
CA ASP A 566 2.48 20.91 -64.70
C ASP A 566 3.99 21.11 -64.47
N TRP A 567 4.71 21.28 -65.58
CA TRP A 567 6.11 21.67 -65.54
C TRP A 567 6.18 23.00 -64.79
N PRO A 568 7.16 23.19 -63.90
CA PRO A 568 7.23 24.39 -63.09
C PRO A 568 7.16 25.63 -63.98
N PRO A 569 6.50 26.72 -63.58
CA PRO A 569 6.40 27.94 -64.38
C PRO A 569 7.75 28.45 -64.93
N ALA A 570 8.85 28.19 -64.20
CA ALA A 570 10.22 28.49 -64.62
C ALA A 570 10.72 27.71 -65.86
N ALA A 571 10.08 26.58 -66.17
CA ALA A 571 10.26 25.79 -67.39
C ALA A 571 9.11 26.00 -68.40
N GLN A 572 8.12 26.84 -68.11
CA GLN A 572 7.03 27.14 -69.06
C GLN A 572 7.51 28.22 -70.04
N GLY A 573 7.58 27.86 -71.33
CA GLY A 573 7.99 28.74 -72.42
C GLY A 573 9.31 28.35 -73.10
N PRO A 574 9.56 28.81 -74.34
CA PRO A 574 10.71 28.40 -75.15
C PRO A 574 12.05 28.78 -74.48
N GLY A 575 12.89 27.80 -74.13
CA GLY A 575 14.19 28.01 -73.48
C GLY A 575 14.20 28.08 -71.95
N GLY A 576 13.05 27.90 -71.29
CA GLY A 576 12.94 27.83 -69.83
C GLY A 576 13.66 26.61 -69.22
N VAL A 577 14.13 26.76 -67.98
CA VAL A 577 14.84 25.70 -67.23
C VAL A 577 14.30 25.66 -65.81
N ALA A 578 14.00 24.47 -65.31
CA ALA A 578 13.58 24.27 -63.92
C ALA A 578 14.28 23.05 -63.31
N ALA A 579 14.48 23.10 -61.99
CA ALA A 579 14.97 21.99 -61.21
C ALA A 579 14.08 21.81 -59.97
N TYR A 580 13.57 20.60 -59.75
CA TYR A 580 12.68 20.34 -58.62
C TYR A 580 12.71 18.87 -58.17
N ARG A 581 12.36 18.68 -56.90
CA ARG A 581 12.34 17.39 -56.21
C ARG A 581 11.02 16.66 -56.43
N ARG A 582 11.07 15.33 -56.59
CA ARG A 582 9.88 14.46 -56.68
C ARG A 582 10.10 13.05 -56.15
N GLU A 583 9.13 12.54 -55.40
CA GLU A 583 9.10 11.14 -54.99
C GLU A 583 8.50 10.23 -56.07
N PHE A 584 9.11 9.06 -56.22
CA PHE A 584 8.87 8.11 -57.27
C PHE A 584 8.71 6.69 -56.70
N VAL A 585 7.80 5.86 -57.24
CA VAL A 585 7.57 4.48 -56.79
C VAL A 585 7.89 3.51 -57.92
N ARG A 586 8.97 2.74 -57.76
CA ARG A 586 9.41 1.73 -58.71
C ARG A 586 8.33 0.64 -58.89
N PRO A 587 8.26 -0.02 -60.06
CA PRO A 587 7.35 -1.14 -60.32
C PRO A 587 7.53 -2.35 -59.39
N ASP A 588 8.74 -2.54 -58.85
CA ASP A 588 9.03 -3.55 -57.82
C ASP A 588 8.45 -3.18 -56.44
N GLY A 589 7.78 -2.03 -56.33
CA GLY A 589 7.15 -1.48 -55.15
C GLY A 589 8.07 -0.59 -54.29
N ARG A 590 9.35 -0.44 -54.64
CA ARG A 590 10.31 0.37 -53.86
C ARG A 590 10.17 1.85 -54.18
N ARG A 591 10.03 2.69 -53.16
CA ARG A 591 10.01 4.15 -53.34
C ARG A 591 11.43 4.72 -53.40
N ILE A 592 11.64 5.68 -54.30
CA ILE A 592 12.86 6.48 -54.40
C ILE A 592 12.52 7.96 -54.56
N THR A 593 13.32 8.86 -54.02
CA THR A 593 13.22 10.30 -54.25
C THR A 593 14.17 10.70 -55.36
N THR A 594 13.67 11.46 -56.33
CA THR A 594 14.44 11.95 -57.47
C THR A 594 14.52 13.48 -57.47
N PHE A 595 15.62 14.02 -57.98
CA PHE A 595 15.78 15.43 -58.31
C PHE A 595 15.85 15.59 -59.83
N LEU A 596 14.96 16.42 -60.37
CA LEU A 596 14.67 16.49 -61.80
C LEU A 596 15.13 17.85 -62.34
N HIS A 597 16.05 17.84 -63.31
CA HIS A 597 16.45 19.01 -64.06
C HIS A 597 15.83 18.95 -65.46
N ILE A 598 15.03 19.95 -65.84
CA ILE A 598 14.31 19.98 -67.11
C ILE A 598 14.56 21.28 -67.84
N ARG A 599 14.66 21.19 -69.16
CA ARG A 599 14.75 22.32 -70.08
C ARG A 599 13.69 22.22 -71.17
N ALA A 600 13.02 23.32 -71.45
CA ALA A 600 12.16 23.51 -72.62
C ALA A 600 13.01 23.74 -73.89
N VAL A 601 12.77 22.91 -74.90
CA VAL A 601 13.33 23.00 -76.25
C VAL A 601 12.28 23.61 -77.16
N ALA A 602 12.68 24.51 -78.05
CA ALA A 602 11.79 25.23 -78.96
C ALA A 602 11.92 24.70 -80.40
N ASP A 603 10.85 24.82 -81.18
CA ASP A 603 10.83 24.48 -82.59
C ASP A 603 11.46 25.59 -83.46
N VAL A 604 11.49 25.39 -84.79
CA VAL A 604 12.11 26.32 -85.76
C VAL A 604 11.30 27.63 -85.89
N SER A 605 10.06 27.67 -85.42
CA SER A 605 9.19 28.86 -85.32
C SER A 605 9.33 29.62 -84.01
N GLY A 606 10.04 29.05 -83.02
CA GLY A 606 10.26 29.65 -81.71
C GLY A 606 9.18 29.33 -80.67
N GLU A 607 8.28 28.39 -80.93
CA GLU A 607 7.32 27.87 -79.92
C GLU A 607 7.85 26.61 -79.24
N LEU A 608 7.24 26.18 -78.14
CA LEU A 608 7.72 25.06 -77.31
C LEU A 608 7.55 23.69 -78.02
N ASP A 609 8.66 22.99 -78.29
CA ASP A 609 8.74 21.70 -79.01
C ASP A 609 8.76 20.49 -78.09
N ALA A 610 9.61 20.50 -77.06
CA ALA A 610 9.80 19.36 -76.16
C ALA A 610 10.42 19.78 -74.83
N TYR A 611 10.41 18.88 -73.86
CA TYR A 611 11.13 18.97 -72.61
C TYR A 611 12.23 17.91 -72.56
N GLU A 612 13.47 18.31 -72.40
CA GLU A 612 14.59 17.40 -72.18
C GLU A 612 15.01 17.48 -70.71
N GLY A 613 15.21 16.33 -70.07
CA GLY A 613 15.46 16.28 -68.64
C GLY A 613 16.46 15.22 -68.21
N VAL A 614 17.09 15.51 -67.07
CA VAL A 614 18.04 14.63 -66.38
C VAL A 614 17.54 14.37 -64.96
N VAL A 615 17.64 13.11 -64.53
CA VAL A 615 17.10 12.58 -63.27
C VAL A 615 18.23 12.02 -62.42
N GLU A 616 18.27 12.43 -61.15
CA GLU A 616 19.18 11.92 -60.11
C GLU A 616 18.39 11.31 -58.94
N ASP A 617 18.79 10.15 -58.43
CA ASP A 617 18.21 9.51 -57.23
C ASP A 617 18.89 10.04 -55.95
N ILE A 618 18.14 10.74 -55.10
CA ILE A 618 18.61 11.34 -53.83
C ILE A 618 18.07 10.63 -52.59
N THR A 619 17.45 9.45 -52.75
CA THR A 619 16.73 8.72 -51.69
C THR A 619 17.56 8.47 -50.43
N GLN A 620 18.83 8.09 -50.59
CA GLN A 620 19.69 7.78 -49.44
C GLN A 620 20.01 9.02 -48.60
N ARG A 621 20.25 10.15 -49.26
CA ARG A 621 20.56 11.41 -48.60
C ARG A 621 19.37 11.90 -47.78
N GLU A 622 18.18 11.87 -48.37
CA GLU A 622 16.96 12.29 -47.67
C GLU A 622 16.55 11.36 -46.55
N ASN A 623 16.70 10.06 -46.72
CA ASN A 623 16.41 9.11 -45.64
C ASN A 623 17.33 9.34 -44.43
N ALA A 624 18.59 9.71 -44.65
CA ALA A 624 19.51 10.06 -43.56
C ALA A 624 19.12 11.39 -42.88
N GLU A 625 18.79 12.42 -43.65
CA GLU A 625 18.34 13.72 -43.12
C GLU A 625 16.98 13.60 -42.38
N LEU A 626 16.04 12.82 -42.93
CA LEU A 626 14.76 12.50 -42.29
C LEU A 626 14.94 11.62 -41.05
N ALA A 627 15.84 10.63 -41.07
CA ALA A 627 16.13 9.81 -39.90
C ALA A 627 16.73 10.66 -38.77
N LEU A 628 17.65 11.57 -39.09
CA LEU A 628 18.21 12.52 -38.13
C LEU A 628 17.14 13.45 -37.59
N SER A 629 16.31 14.05 -38.46
CA SER A 629 15.21 14.93 -38.05
C SER A 629 14.15 14.19 -37.21
N ARG A 630 13.84 12.94 -37.55
CA ARG A 630 12.94 12.07 -36.76
C ARG A 630 13.55 11.74 -35.40
N SER A 631 14.84 11.43 -35.34
CA SER A 631 15.55 11.17 -34.08
C SER A 631 15.56 12.41 -33.19
N GLN A 632 15.87 13.58 -33.75
CA GLN A 632 15.84 14.85 -33.03
C GLN A 632 14.43 15.18 -32.51
N ARG A 633 13.40 15.04 -33.36
CA ARG A 633 12.01 15.27 -32.97
C ARG A 633 11.54 14.27 -31.92
N MET A 634 11.94 13.00 -32.01
CA MET A 634 11.63 11.98 -31.00
C MET A 634 12.27 12.32 -29.66
N LEU A 635 13.54 12.71 -29.63
CA LEU A 635 14.23 13.13 -28.41
C LEU A 635 13.57 14.37 -27.79
N GLN A 636 13.21 15.36 -28.61
CA GLN A 636 12.47 16.54 -28.17
C GLN A 636 11.13 16.16 -27.54
N LEU A 637 10.35 15.29 -28.21
CA LEU A 637 9.06 14.82 -27.69
C LEU A 637 9.22 14.05 -26.38
N VAL A 638 10.23 13.20 -26.24
CA VAL A 638 10.51 12.50 -24.99
C VAL A 638 10.82 13.50 -23.88
N LEU A 639 11.73 14.46 -24.12
CA LEU A 639 12.06 15.48 -23.13
C LEU A 639 10.85 16.35 -22.74
N ASP A 640 9.98 16.71 -23.69
CA ASP A 640 8.82 17.56 -23.45
C ASP A 640 7.62 16.82 -22.81
N THR A 641 7.60 15.48 -22.85
CA THR A 641 6.51 14.66 -22.30
C THR A 641 6.83 14.02 -20.96
N ILE A 642 8.10 13.95 -20.57
CA ILE A 642 8.46 13.46 -19.23
C ILE A 642 7.99 14.46 -18.15
N PRO A 643 7.36 13.98 -17.07
CA PRO A 643 6.87 14.84 -16.00
C PRO A 643 8.00 15.45 -15.16
N GLN A 644 9.20 14.85 -15.21
CA GLN A 644 10.37 15.36 -14.50
C GLN A 644 10.86 16.68 -15.11
N LEU A 645 11.31 17.57 -14.23
CA LEU A 645 11.96 18.80 -14.59
C LEU A 645 13.38 18.45 -15.04
N VAL A 646 13.70 18.71 -16.31
CA VAL A 646 15.02 18.39 -16.86
C VAL A 646 15.70 19.65 -17.34
N SER A 647 16.96 19.81 -16.96
CA SER A 647 17.83 20.89 -17.41
C SER A 647 19.25 20.40 -17.64
N TRP A 648 19.98 21.09 -18.51
CA TRP A 648 21.41 20.86 -18.68
C TRP A 648 22.13 22.19 -18.80
N LYS A 649 23.32 22.24 -18.20
CA LYS A 649 24.15 23.43 -18.04
C LYS A 649 25.56 23.18 -18.56
N ASP A 650 26.24 24.25 -18.96
CA ASP A 650 27.67 24.21 -19.26
C ASP A 650 28.53 24.16 -17.98
N ARG A 651 29.85 24.22 -18.15
CA ARG A 651 30.82 24.21 -17.03
C ARG A 651 30.73 25.44 -16.12
N ASP A 652 30.18 26.54 -16.63
CA ASP A 652 30.00 27.80 -15.90
C ASP A 652 28.59 27.89 -15.29
N LEU A 653 27.86 26.76 -15.22
CA LEU A 653 26.50 26.63 -14.69
C LEU A 653 25.47 27.47 -15.46
N ARG A 654 25.71 27.77 -16.74
CA ARG A 654 24.74 28.44 -17.59
C ARG A 654 23.86 27.42 -18.30
N TYR A 655 22.55 27.64 -18.29
CA TYR A 655 21.59 26.75 -18.93
C TYR A 655 21.83 26.67 -20.43
N LEU A 656 22.11 25.47 -20.92
CA LEU A 656 22.18 25.12 -22.34
C LEU A 656 20.82 24.66 -22.86
N GLY A 657 19.94 24.21 -21.97
CA GLY A 657 18.55 23.93 -22.27
C GLY A 657 17.76 23.35 -21.10
N VAL A 658 16.45 23.38 -21.26
CA VAL A 658 15.45 22.93 -20.28
C VAL A 658 14.29 22.28 -21.03
N ASN A 659 13.60 21.35 -20.38
CA ASN A 659 12.38 20.77 -20.93
C ASN A 659 11.13 21.58 -20.57
N ARG A 660 10.01 21.25 -21.22
CA ARG A 660 8.72 21.91 -20.98
C ARG A 660 8.25 21.84 -19.51
N SER A 661 8.50 20.73 -18.82
CA SER A 661 8.11 20.55 -17.42
C SER A 661 8.83 21.53 -16.50
N PHE A 662 10.14 21.75 -16.72
CA PHE A 662 10.92 22.76 -16.00
C PHE A 662 10.37 24.18 -16.20
N VAL A 663 10.09 24.55 -17.47
CA VAL A 663 9.53 25.87 -17.82
C VAL A 663 8.18 26.10 -17.12
N SER A 664 7.32 25.09 -17.15
CA SER A 664 5.97 25.16 -16.57
C SER A 664 6.02 25.25 -15.05
N PHE A 665 6.89 24.47 -14.40
CA PHE A 665 7.04 24.45 -12.95
C PHE A 665 7.54 25.79 -12.40
N PHE A 666 8.55 26.38 -13.03
CA PHE A 666 9.12 27.67 -12.60
C PHE A 666 8.39 28.89 -13.19
N GLY A 667 7.25 28.69 -13.87
CA GLY A 667 6.46 29.80 -14.42
C GLY A 667 7.19 30.64 -15.47
N LEU A 668 8.14 30.05 -16.20
CA LEU A 668 8.88 30.74 -17.25
C LEU A 668 8.00 30.85 -18.52
N GLU A 669 7.99 32.01 -19.18
CA GLU A 669 7.19 32.23 -20.40
C GLU A 669 7.62 31.31 -21.57
N GLU A 670 8.93 31.05 -21.68
CA GLU A 670 9.51 30.19 -22.71
C GLU A 670 10.88 29.65 -22.29
N ALA A 671 11.29 28.50 -22.85
CA ALA A 671 12.61 27.91 -22.58
C ALA A 671 13.78 28.86 -22.93
N GLY A 672 13.58 29.76 -23.91
CA GLY A 672 14.58 30.75 -24.34
C GLY A 672 15.00 31.73 -23.23
N ARG A 673 14.14 32.00 -22.26
CA ARG A 673 14.46 32.84 -21.09
C ARG A 673 15.54 32.25 -20.20
N ALA A 674 15.65 30.92 -20.14
CA ALA A 674 16.66 30.24 -19.33
C ALA A 674 18.03 30.20 -20.02
N LEU A 675 18.06 30.12 -21.35
CA LEU A 675 19.28 29.90 -22.13
C LEU A 675 20.36 30.94 -21.84
N GLY A 676 21.57 30.46 -21.53
CA GLY A 676 22.74 31.28 -21.24
C GLY A 676 22.75 31.95 -19.86
N ARG A 677 21.72 31.75 -19.04
CA ARG A 677 21.64 32.32 -17.68
C ARG A 677 22.05 31.30 -16.62
N THR A 678 22.42 31.77 -15.44
CA THR A 678 22.66 30.95 -14.24
C THR A 678 21.41 30.88 -13.35
N ASP A 679 21.39 30.00 -12.35
CA ASP A 679 20.27 29.93 -11.38
C ASP A 679 20.07 31.26 -10.64
N GLU A 680 21.15 31.97 -10.30
CA GLU A 680 21.10 33.26 -9.60
C GLU A 680 20.49 34.35 -10.50
N GLU A 681 20.80 34.35 -11.79
CA GLU A 681 20.22 35.28 -12.77
C GLU A 681 18.74 34.98 -13.09
N LEU A 682 18.26 33.76 -12.82
CA LEU A 682 16.89 33.32 -13.09
C LEU A 682 15.97 33.41 -11.86
N PHE A 683 16.47 32.99 -10.70
CA PHE A 683 15.68 32.80 -9.47
C PHE A 683 16.16 33.69 -8.32
N GLY A 684 17.22 34.49 -8.52
CA GLY A 684 17.81 35.34 -7.49
C GLY A 684 18.79 34.59 -6.57
N GLY A 685 19.50 35.34 -5.72
CA GLY A 685 20.58 34.83 -4.86
C GLY A 685 20.14 34.30 -3.49
N GLY A 686 18.95 33.73 -3.37
CA GLY A 686 18.45 33.13 -2.12
C GLY A 686 19.33 31.96 -1.62
N GLU A 687 19.16 31.60 -0.34
CA GLU A 687 19.89 30.49 0.29
C GLU A 687 19.70 29.16 -0.47
N ASP A 688 18.50 28.96 -1.02
CA ASP A 688 18.19 27.81 -1.85
C ASP A 688 19.00 27.80 -3.17
N THR A 689 19.03 28.92 -3.89
CA THR A 689 19.77 29.03 -5.16
C THR A 689 21.27 28.79 -4.96
N GLN A 690 21.86 29.34 -3.90
CA GLN A 690 23.28 29.19 -3.59
C GLN A 690 23.63 27.73 -3.28
N THR A 691 22.81 27.09 -2.45
CA THR A 691 23.07 25.73 -2.04
C THR A 691 22.91 24.76 -3.25
N ALA A 692 22.03 25.09 -4.21
CA ALA A 692 21.83 24.31 -5.42
C ALA A 692 23.02 24.44 -6.39
N GLN A 693 23.55 25.65 -6.55
CA GLN A 693 24.76 25.89 -7.32
C GLN A 693 25.98 25.19 -6.73
N GLU A 694 26.12 25.16 -5.40
CA GLU A 694 27.24 24.46 -4.75
C GLU A 694 27.16 22.95 -4.99
N ALA A 695 25.94 22.37 -4.93
CA ALA A 695 25.72 20.96 -5.26
C ALA A 695 26.06 20.66 -6.73
N ASP A 696 25.66 21.52 -7.66
CA ASP A 696 25.97 21.41 -9.10
C ASP A 696 27.50 21.50 -9.34
N ARG A 697 28.18 22.46 -8.68
CA ARG A 697 29.62 22.66 -8.78
C ARG A 697 30.40 21.45 -8.24
N ARG A 698 29.95 20.87 -7.13
CA ARG A 698 30.58 19.67 -6.56
C ARG A 698 30.53 18.49 -7.52
N VAL A 699 29.40 18.26 -8.19
CA VAL A 699 29.24 17.18 -9.19
C VAL A 699 30.19 17.36 -10.37
N LEU A 700 30.36 18.59 -10.85
CA LEU A 700 31.30 18.93 -11.93
C LEU A 700 32.76 18.71 -11.54
N VAL A 701 33.16 19.10 -10.32
CA VAL A 701 34.55 18.98 -9.83
C VAL A 701 34.92 17.55 -9.48
N GLU A 702 34.03 16.83 -8.80
CA GLU A 702 34.28 15.46 -8.36
C GLU A 702 34.10 14.43 -9.50
N ASN A 703 33.46 14.85 -10.61
CA ASN A 703 33.10 13.98 -11.73
C ASN A 703 32.34 12.72 -11.25
N ARG A 704 31.42 12.90 -10.30
CA ARG A 704 30.62 11.82 -9.71
C ARG A 704 29.14 12.21 -9.74
N PRO A 705 28.26 11.33 -10.24
CA PRO A 705 26.84 11.61 -10.22
C PRO A 705 26.31 11.61 -8.78
N GLN A 706 25.34 12.48 -8.53
CA GLN A 706 24.59 12.54 -7.27
C GLN A 706 23.14 12.18 -7.58
N PHE A 707 22.60 11.17 -6.90
CA PHE A 707 21.23 10.72 -7.13
C PHE A 707 20.34 11.03 -5.92
N ARG A 708 19.09 11.38 -6.20
CA ARG A 708 17.99 11.44 -5.21
C ARG A 708 18.30 12.30 -3.99
N SER A 709 18.89 13.48 -4.20
CA SER A 709 19.02 14.48 -3.14
C SER A 709 17.71 15.24 -3.00
N THR A 710 17.16 15.30 -1.80
CA THR A 710 15.94 16.07 -1.52
C THR A 710 16.25 17.54 -1.31
N TRP A 711 15.38 18.39 -1.84
CA TRP A 711 15.52 19.83 -1.89
C TRP A 711 14.18 20.52 -1.66
N THR A 712 14.12 21.54 -0.81
CA THR A 712 12.91 22.37 -0.69
C THR A 712 13.12 23.66 -1.47
N THR A 713 12.19 24.01 -2.36
CA THR A 713 12.23 25.27 -3.10
C THR A 713 10.80 25.73 -3.39
N ASP A 714 10.63 26.97 -3.81
CA ASP A 714 9.34 27.47 -4.25
C ASP A 714 9.14 27.22 -5.75
N ASP A 715 7.91 26.88 -6.14
CA ASP A 715 7.51 26.87 -7.55
C ASP A 715 7.37 28.30 -8.12
N GLY A 716 7.10 28.41 -9.42
CA GLY A 716 6.89 29.70 -10.09
C GLY A 716 5.69 30.52 -9.57
N PHE A 717 4.89 29.95 -8.66
CA PHE A 717 3.72 30.57 -8.05
C PHE A 717 3.90 30.86 -6.55
N GLY A 718 5.11 30.64 -6.01
CA GLY A 718 5.44 30.89 -4.61
C GLY A 718 4.93 29.82 -3.65
N ARG A 719 4.64 28.60 -4.12
CA ARG A 719 4.29 27.46 -3.28
C ARG A 719 5.54 26.69 -2.90
N PRO A 720 5.75 26.35 -1.62
CA PRO A 720 6.87 25.52 -1.22
C PRO A 720 6.66 24.07 -1.68
N VAL A 721 7.64 23.55 -2.40
CA VAL A 721 7.65 22.21 -3.01
C VAL A 721 8.90 21.44 -2.59
N LEU A 722 8.74 20.15 -2.37
CA LEU A 722 9.85 19.22 -2.13
C LEU A 722 10.24 18.53 -3.44
N LEU A 723 11.43 18.83 -3.94
CA LEU A 723 12.02 18.23 -5.14
C LEU A 723 13.00 17.11 -4.77
N GLU A 724 12.91 15.96 -5.45
CA GLU A 724 13.96 14.94 -5.48
C GLU A 724 14.82 15.16 -6.74
N VAL A 725 16.09 15.52 -6.56
CA VAL A 725 16.99 15.95 -7.64
C VAL A 725 18.12 14.93 -7.86
N SER A 726 18.37 14.60 -9.12
CA SER A 726 19.51 13.81 -9.59
C SER A 726 20.35 14.63 -10.56
N ARG A 727 21.68 14.56 -10.40
CA ARG A 727 22.68 15.36 -11.11
C ARG A 727 23.76 14.46 -11.70
N VAL A 728 24.05 14.60 -12.99
CA VAL A 728 25.02 13.78 -13.70
C VAL A 728 25.95 14.67 -14.53
N PRO A 729 27.28 14.50 -14.44
CA PRO A 729 28.20 15.24 -15.30
C PRO A 729 28.07 14.76 -16.76
N LEU A 730 28.10 15.70 -17.71
CA LEU A 730 28.10 15.44 -19.15
C LEU A 730 29.54 15.42 -19.67
N HIS A 731 29.85 14.47 -20.55
CA HIS A 731 31.19 14.30 -21.13
C HIS A 731 31.19 14.49 -22.65
N ASP A 732 32.31 14.96 -23.19
CA ASP A 732 32.61 14.89 -24.63
C ASP A 732 33.12 13.50 -25.06
N ALA A 733 33.42 13.35 -26.35
CA ALA A 733 33.91 12.10 -26.93
C ALA A 733 35.29 11.68 -26.36
N GLU A 734 36.04 12.64 -25.84
CA GLU A 734 37.34 12.48 -25.20
C GLU A 734 37.25 12.23 -23.68
N GLY A 735 36.02 12.17 -23.13
CA GLY A 735 35.74 11.87 -21.72
C GLY A 735 35.93 13.06 -20.75
N GLN A 736 36.09 14.28 -21.25
CA GLN A 736 36.21 15.49 -20.44
C GLN A 736 34.82 16.00 -20.05
N VAL A 737 34.68 16.52 -18.82
CA VAL A 737 33.42 17.09 -18.35
C VAL A 737 33.15 18.41 -19.08
N VAL A 738 32.06 18.45 -19.86
CA VAL A 738 31.62 19.61 -20.64
C VAL A 738 30.40 20.33 -20.04
N GLY A 739 29.77 19.71 -19.05
CA GLY A 739 28.58 20.27 -18.41
C GLY A 739 27.94 19.31 -17.42
N LEU A 740 26.68 19.58 -17.12
CA LEU A 740 25.89 18.90 -16.10
C LEU A 740 24.46 18.73 -16.63
N MET A 741 23.83 17.59 -16.32
CA MET A 741 22.41 17.37 -16.51
C MET A 741 21.74 17.15 -15.15
N CYS A 742 20.62 17.83 -14.94
CA CYS A 742 19.79 17.72 -13.75
C CYS A 742 18.42 17.20 -14.13
N ALA A 743 17.91 16.24 -13.36
CA ALA A 743 16.53 15.77 -13.41
C ALA A 743 15.93 15.89 -12.01
N ALA A 744 14.80 16.56 -11.89
CA ALA A 744 14.09 16.74 -10.63
C ALA A 744 12.63 16.27 -10.74
N GLU A 745 12.08 15.78 -9.63
CA GLU A 745 10.69 15.35 -9.51
C GLU A 745 10.06 15.98 -8.28
N ASP A 746 8.83 16.48 -8.41
CA ASP A 746 8.03 16.92 -7.27
C ASP A 746 7.51 15.71 -6.50
N VAL A 747 7.96 15.57 -5.25
CA VAL A 747 7.61 14.46 -4.37
C VAL A 747 6.74 14.91 -3.18
N THR A 748 6.16 16.12 -3.25
CA THR A 748 5.41 16.73 -2.15
C THR A 748 4.17 15.91 -1.79
N GLU A 749 3.35 15.53 -2.78
CA GLU A 749 2.15 14.71 -2.59
C GLU A 749 2.50 13.29 -2.11
N LYS A 750 3.55 12.70 -2.66
CA LYS A 750 4.01 11.37 -2.25
C LYS A 750 4.48 11.36 -0.79
N ALA A 751 5.27 12.35 -0.39
CA ALA A 751 5.78 12.46 0.97
C ALA A 751 4.68 12.75 2.00
N SER A 752 3.64 13.52 1.62
CA SER A 752 2.49 13.78 2.50
C SER A 752 1.61 12.53 2.66
N LEU A 753 1.36 11.79 1.59
CA LEU A 753 0.63 10.52 1.61
C LEU A 753 1.36 9.43 2.42
N GLU A 754 2.68 9.30 2.27
CA GLU A 754 3.48 8.37 3.07
C GLU A 754 3.42 8.70 4.56
N ARG A 755 3.44 9.99 4.94
CA ARG A 755 3.25 10.43 6.33
C ARG A 755 1.84 10.13 6.84
N GLN A 756 0.81 10.39 6.03
CA GLN A 756 -0.58 10.06 6.38
C GLN A 756 -0.77 8.56 6.58
N LEU A 757 -0.17 7.72 5.72
CA LEU A 757 -0.24 6.26 5.84
C LEU A 757 0.44 5.78 7.12
N LEU A 758 1.67 6.25 7.40
CA LEU A 758 2.40 5.92 8.64
C LEU A 758 1.63 6.34 9.88
N GLN A 759 0.95 7.48 9.83
CA GLN A 759 0.11 7.94 10.93
C GLN A 759 -1.18 7.13 11.07
N SER A 760 -1.82 6.75 9.97
CA SER A 760 -2.99 5.86 9.97
C SER A 760 -2.64 4.49 10.54
N GLN A 761 -1.47 3.93 10.20
CA GLN A 761 -0.97 2.67 10.75
C GLN A 761 -0.68 2.77 12.26
N LYS A 762 -0.09 3.89 12.71
CA LYS A 762 0.05 4.16 14.15
C LYS A 762 -1.30 4.23 14.84
N MET A 763 -2.29 4.86 14.21
CA MET A 763 -3.63 4.99 14.75
C MET A 763 -4.36 3.65 14.85
N GLU A 764 -4.22 2.79 13.83
CA GLU A 764 -4.78 1.43 13.81
C GLU A 764 -4.16 0.52 14.87
N ALA A 765 -2.84 0.62 15.06
CA ALA A 765 -2.12 -0.13 16.10
C ALA A 765 -2.55 0.32 17.51
N ILE A 766 -2.69 1.62 17.75
CA ILE A 766 -3.22 2.18 19.00
C ILE A 766 -4.71 1.78 19.15
N GLY A 767 -5.47 1.73 18.05
CA GLY A 767 -6.86 1.26 17.94
C GLY A 767 -7.10 -0.13 18.48
N THR A 768 -6.24 -1.05 18.05
CA THR A 768 -6.34 -2.47 18.39
C THR A 768 -5.92 -2.73 19.84
N LEU A 769 -4.83 -2.09 20.29
CA LEU A 769 -4.34 -2.21 21.66
C LEU A 769 -5.29 -1.55 22.67
N ALA A 770 -5.80 -0.35 22.36
CA ALA A 770 -6.79 0.33 23.19
C ALA A 770 -8.09 -0.47 23.34
N GLY A 771 -8.51 -1.20 22.30
CA GLY A 771 -9.67 -2.09 22.33
C GLY A 771 -9.56 -3.21 23.38
N GLY A 772 -8.42 -3.92 23.39
CA GLY A 772 -8.15 -4.97 24.37
C GLY A 772 -7.99 -4.42 25.79
N ILE A 773 -7.23 -3.33 25.95
CA ILE A 773 -7.01 -2.68 27.25
C ILE A 773 -8.33 -2.17 27.83
N ALA A 774 -9.20 -1.56 27.01
CA ALA A 774 -10.47 -1.04 27.47
C ALA A 774 -11.44 -2.12 27.94
N HIS A 775 -11.43 -3.29 27.29
CA HIS A 775 -12.18 -4.45 27.74
C HIS A 775 -11.76 -4.85 29.16
N ASP A 776 -10.46 -4.99 29.39
CA ASP A 776 -9.93 -5.44 30.68
C ASP A 776 -10.17 -4.41 31.80
N PHE A 777 -10.01 -3.11 31.52
CA PHE A 777 -10.34 -2.07 32.48
C PHE A 777 -11.84 -2.06 32.84
N ASN A 778 -12.72 -2.24 31.86
CA ASN A 778 -14.16 -2.26 32.12
C ASN A 778 -14.56 -3.46 32.99
N ASN A 779 -13.90 -4.62 32.85
CA ASN A 779 -14.15 -5.79 33.70
C ASN A 779 -13.78 -5.50 35.16
N ILE A 780 -12.60 -4.91 35.39
CA ILE A 780 -12.15 -4.54 36.74
C ILE A 780 -13.09 -3.48 37.35
N LEU A 781 -13.44 -2.45 36.59
CA LEU A 781 -14.32 -1.37 37.07
C LEU A 781 -15.72 -1.88 37.40
N THR A 782 -16.26 -2.81 36.61
CA THR A 782 -17.57 -3.43 36.85
C THR A 782 -17.58 -4.18 38.18
N SER A 783 -16.54 -4.98 38.47
CA SER A 783 -16.43 -5.69 39.76
C SER A 783 -16.32 -4.73 40.95
N ILE A 784 -15.51 -3.66 40.84
CA ILE A 784 -15.36 -2.63 41.87
C ILE A 784 -16.67 -1.89 42.13
N ILE A 785 -17.37 -1.47 41.06
CA ILE A 785 -18.65 -0.75 41.16
C ILE A 785 -19.67 -1.66 41.84
N ASN A 786 -19.87 -2.88 41.36
CA ASN A 786 -20.88 -3.78 41.93
C ASN A 786 -20.60 -4.15 43.40
N SER A 787 -19.32 -4.36 43.75
CA SER A 787 -18.91 -4.64 45.13
C SER A 787 -19.14 -3.44 46.05
N ALA A 788 -18.86 -2.22 45.57
CA ALA A 788 -19.11 -1.00 46.31
C ALA A 788 -20.60 -0.70 46.44
N GLU A 789 -21.43 -0.98 45.42
CA GLU A 789 -22.90 -0.90 45.51
C GLU A 789 -23.44 -1.88 46.56
N LEU A 790 -22.97 -3.13 46.56
CA LEU A 790 -23.36 -4.13 47.57
C LEU A 790 -22.99 -3.71 48.99
N ALA A 791 -21.75 -3.26 49.20
CA ALA A 791 -21.30 -2.79 50.50
C ALA A 791 -22.07 -1.54 50.96
N LEU A 792 -22.47 -0.67 50.02
CA LEU A 792 -23.24 0.54 50.31
C LEU A 792 -24.65 0.18 50.79
N MET A 793 -25.23 -0.88 50.23
CA MET A 793 -26.53 -1.40 50.68
C MET A 793 -26.48 -2.05 52.07
N ASP A 794 -25.33 -2.57 52.49
CA ASP A 794 -25.12 -3.16 53.81
C ASP A 794 -24.71 -2.11 54.87
N ALA A 795 -24.32 -0.92 54.41
CA ALA A 795 -23.94 0.21 55.27
C ALA A 795 -25.18 0.96 55.78
N THR A 796 -25.12 1.43 57.02
CA THR A 796 -26.16 2.28 57.60
C THR A 796 -26.23 3.61 56.85
N GLU A 797 -27.43 4.03 56.43
CA GLU A 797 -27.64 5.32 55.75
C GLU A 797 -27.03 6.48 56.54
N GLY A 798 -26.21 7.29 55.86
CA GLY A 798 -25.53 8.44 56.46
C GLY A 798 -24.23 8.13 57.23
N SER A 799 -23.81 6.87 57.33
CA SER A 799 -22.52 6.50 57.96
C SER A 799 -21.30 6.96 57.14
N GLU A 800 -20.14 7.12 57.80
CA GLU A 800 -18.86 7.41 57.12
C GLU A 800 -18.52 6.33 56.08
N ILE A 801 -18.81 5.06 56.39
CA ILE A 801 -18.61 3.92 55.47
C ILE A 801 -19.46 4.09 54.21
N ALA A 802 -20.74 4.49 54.34
CA ALA A 802 -21.60 4.75 53.19
C ALA A 802 -21.07 5.92 52.33
N GLN A 803 -20.54 6.97 52.96
CA GLN A 803 -19.93 8.09 52.24
C GLN A 803 -18.64 7.69 51.52
N ASP A 804 -17.79 6.85 52.12
CA ASP A 804 -16.56 6.36 51.50
C ASP A 804 -16.87 5.45 50.31
N LEU A 805 -17.87 4.57 50.42
CA LEU A 805 -18.31 3.70 49.33
C LEU A 805 -18.93 4.50 48.18
N LEU A 806 -19.69 5.57 48.46
CA LEU A 806 -20.15 6.51 47.43
C LEU A 806 -18.98 7.19 46.69
N ARG A 807 -17.86 7.49 47.37
CA ARG A 807 -16.66 8.02 46.71
C ARG A 807 -15.99 6.99 45.81
N VAL A 808 -15.93 5.72 46.25
CA VAL A 808 -15.40 4.60 45.43
C VAL A 808 -16.25 4.43 44.18
N LEU A 809 -17.58 4.43 44.30
CA LEU A 809 -18.50 4.37 43.16
C LEU A 809 -18.28 5.52 42.18
N LYS A 810 -18.20 6.75 42.69
CA LYS A 810 -17.93 7.94 41.88
C LYS A 810 -16.55 7.90 41.22
N ALA A 811 -15.56 7.23 41.81
CA ALA A 811 -14.25 7.02 41.20
C ALA A 811 -14.28 5.94 40.11
N GLY A 812 -14.96 4.81 40.34
CA GLY A 812 -15.13 3.74 39.34
C GLY A 812 -15.89 4.21 38.10
N GLN A 813 -16.98 4.96 38.29
CA GLN A 813 -17.75 5.56 37.18
C GLN A 813 -16.88 6.53 36.34
N ARG A 814 -16.06 7.36 37.00
CA ARG A 814 -15.08 8.23 36.31
C ARG A 814 -14.04 7.43 35.52
N GLY A 815 -13.54 6.34 36.09
CA GLY A 815 -12.61 5.42 35.41
C GLY A 815 -13.22 4.84 34.13
N SER A 816 -14.50 4.45 34.16
CA SER A 816 -15.18 3.91 32.97
C SER A 816 -15.36 4.97 31.89
N GLN A 817 -15.60 6.21 32.27
CA GLN A 817 -15.70 7.35 31.35
C GLN A 817 -14.36 7.62 30.62
N LEU A 818 -13.23 7.55 31.33
CA LEU A 818 -11.89 7.67 30.75
C LEU A 818 -11.58 6.56 29.74
N VAL A 819 -11.98 5.32 30.03
CA VAL A 819 -11.82 4.18 29.13
C VAL A 819 -12.61 4.38 27.83
N ARG A 820 -13.84 4.92 27.93
CA ARG A 820 -14.64 5.30 26.74
C ARG A 820 -13.96 6.40 25.91
N GLN A 821 -13.31 7.37 26.55
CA GLN A 821 -12.56 8.43 25.84
C GLN A 821 -11.39 7.87 25.02
N ILE A 822 -10.64 6.92 25.58
CA ILE A 822 -9.52 6.26 24.89
C ILE A 822 -10.03 5.47 23.68
N LEU A 823 -11.16 4.77 23.82
CA LEU A 823 -11.79 4.03 22.73
C LEU A 823 -12.31 4.93 21.61
N ALA A 824 -12.93 6.07 21.96
CA ALA A 824 -13.44 7.05 21.00
C ALA A 824 -12.33 7.73 20.20
N PHE A 825 -11.15 7.91 20.81
CA PHE A 825 -9.98 8.44 20.12
C PHE A 825 -9.42 7.46 19.08
N SER A 826 -9.53 6.14 19.33
CA SER A 826 -8.75 5.10 18.65
C SER A 826 -9.39 4.46 17.42
N ARG A 827 -10.68 4.68 17.16
CA ARG A 827 -11.41 4.01 16.07
C ARG A 827 -12.16 5.01 15.17
N PRO A 828 -12.16 4.80 13.83
CA PRO A 828 -13.08 5.51 12.94
C PRO A 828 -14.53 5.22 13.35
N SER A 829 -15.40 6.22 13.31
CA SER A 829 -16.78 6.09 13.78
C SER A 829 -17.59 5.08 12.93
N GLN A 830 -18.22 4.11 13.60
CA GLN A 830 -19.16 3.14 12.99
C GLN A 830 -20.63 3.47 13.31
N ALA A 831 -20.90 4.51 14.13
CA ALA A 831 -22.24 4.86 14.59
C ALA A 831 -23.13 5.47 13.49
N GLY A 832 -22.53 6.08 12.46
CA GLY A 832 -23.27 6.70 11.35
C GLY A 832 -24.01 7.97 11.77
N PHE A 833 -24.73 8.59 10.82
CA PHE A 833 -25.53 9.79 11.04
C PHE A 833 -26.89 9.43 11.66
N GLN A 834 -27.22 10.04 12.80
CA GLN A 834 -28.52 9.91 13.45
C GLN A 834 -29.01 11.27 14.00
N ALA A 835 -30.28 11.36 14.42
CA ALA A 835 -30.78 12.56 15.07
C ALA A 835 -30.19 12.68 16.48
N VAL A 836 -29.31 13.65 16.68
CA VAL A 836 -28.57 13.87 17.94
C VAL A 836 -28.96 15.22 18.54
N ASN A 837 -29.21 15.26 19.84
CA ASN A 837 -29.32 16.53 20.57
C ASN A 837 -27.92 17.09 20.82
N VAL A 838 -27.53 18.11 20.06
CA VAL A 838 -26.20 18.73 20.14
C VAL A 838 -25.95 19.34 21.52
N ALA A 839 -27.01 19.81 22.21
CA ALA A 839 -26.92 20.35 23.55
C ALA A 839 -26.45 19.30 24.58
N GLU A 840 -26.92 18.06 24.46
CA GLU A 840 -26.51 16.97 25.36
C GLU A 840 -25.05 16.57 25.13
N VAL A 841 -24.63 16.40 23.87
CA VAL A 841 -23.25 16.06 23.52
C VAL A 841 -22.26 17.13 23.98
N ALA A 842 -22.64 18.41 23.84
CA ALA A 842 -21.85 19.53 24.33
C ALA A 842 -21.72 19.53 25.86
N ARG A 843 -22.85 19.32 26.58
CA ARG A 843 -22.87 19.20 28.05
C ARG A 843 -22.04 18.01 28.55
N GLU A 844 -22.15 16.85 27.92
CA GLU A 844 -21.36 15.67 28.24
C GLU A 844 -19.85 15.95 28.08
N THR A 845 -19.46 16.59 26.97
CA THR A 845 -18.06 16.93 26.72
C THR A 845 -17.52 17.97 27.71
N LEU A 846 -18.30 19.00 28.05
CA LEU A 846 -17.93 19.97 29.08
C LEU A 846 -17.82 19.33 30.46
N SER A 847 -18.76 18.46 30.82
CA SER A 847 -18.74 17.71 32.08
C SER A 847 -17.47 16.86 32.19
N LEU A 848 -17.10 16.18 31.10
CA LEU A 848 -15.86 15.41 30.99
C LEU A 848 -14.60 16.27 31.22
N LEU A 849 -14.54 17.43 30.57
CA LEU A 849 -13.37 18.30 30.65
C LEU A 849 -13.27 19.03 32.00
N SER A 850 -14.40 19.30 32.66
CA SER A 850 -14.45 19.99 33.96
C SER A 850 -13.60 19.32 35.05
N ALA A 851 -13.41 17.99 34.97
CA ALA A 851 -12.58 17.24 35.91
C ALA A 851 -11.06 17.45 35.70
N SER A 852 -10.66 17.88 34.50
CA SER A 852 -9.26 18.09 34.07
C SER A 852 -8.86 19.57 34.02
N LEU A 853 -9.83 20.48 34.11
CA LEU A 853 -9.58 21.92 34.09
C LEU A 853 -8.94 22.39 35.40
N PRO A 854 -7.85 23.16 35.35
CA PRO A 854 -7.29 23.81 36.53
C PRO A 854 -8.26 24.86 37.08
N ARG A 855 -8.21 25.11 38.40
CA ARG A 855 -9.16 25.98 39.12
C ARG A 855 -9.17 27.45 38.67
N ASN A 856 -8.23 27.85 37.81
CA ASN A 856 -8.10 29.20 37.26
C ASN A 856 -8.88 29.40 35.94
N ILE A 857 -9.63 28.39 35.47
CA ILE A 857 -10.50 28.52 34.30
C ILE A 857 -11.97 28.37 34.74
N THR A 858 -12.79 29.36 34.44
CA THR A 858 -14.24 29.33 34.70
C THR A 858 -14.98 28.96 33.42
N VAL A 859 -15.95 28.06 33.50
CA VAL A 859 -16.74 27.62 32.36
C VAL A 859 -18.15 28.20 32.46
N HIS A 860 -18.61 28.88 31.41
CA HIS A 860 -19.94 29.46 31.29
C HIS A 860 -20.72 28.76 30.16
N GLU A 861 -21.95 28.34 30.44
CA GLU A 861 -22.83 27.67 29.50
C GLU A 861 -24.06 28.55 29.20
N ASN A 862 -24.36 28.77 27.92
CA ASN A 862 -25.50 29.54 27.44
C ASN A 862 -26.21 28.81 26.30
N ILE A 863 -27.01 27.79 26.63
CA ILE A 863 -27.83 27.04 25.67
C ILE A 863 -29.21 27.68 25.61
N ARG A 864 -29.60 28.17 24.42
CA ARG A 864 -30.87 28.89 24.20
C ARG A 864 -31.93 28.02 23.53
N ILE A 865 -31.57 26.84 23.05
CA ILE A 865 -32.44 25.93 22.30
C ILE A 865 -32.18 24.49 22.77
N ASP A 866 -33.23 23.82 23.25
CA ASP A 866 -33.23 22.42 23.68
C ASP A 866 -34.65 21.87 23.47
N PRO A 867 -34.85 20.78 22.70
CA PRO A 867 -33.84 19.96 22.03
C PRO A 867 -33.23 20.64 20.79
N ALA A 868 -31.89 20.64 20.69
CA ALA A 868 -31.13 21.15 19.55
C ALA A 868 -30.74 19.99 18.63
N LEU A 869 -31.69 19.53 17.80
CA LEU A 869 -31.52 18.33 16.99
C LEU A 869 -30.75 18.60 15.70
N ALA A 870 -29.73 17.80 15.42
CA ALA A 870 -29.03 17.74 14.14
C ALA A 870 -28.90 16.28 13.66
N GLN A 871 -28.86 16.07 12.35
CA GLN A 871 -28.43 14.79 11.78
C GLN A 871 -26.91 14.71 11.83
N ALA A 872 -26.36 13.96 12.77
CA ALA A 872 -24.94 13.91 13.03
C ALA A 872 -24.48 12.56 13.59
N ASP A 873 -23.18 12.29 13.45
CA ASP A 873 -22.52 11.21 14.16
C ASP A 873 -22.08 11.72 15.56
N PRO A 874 -22.65 11.20 16.66
CA PRO A 874 -22.36 11.71 18.00
C PRO A 874 -20.89 11.52 18.41
N ILE A 875 -20.19 10.51 17.87
CA ILE A 875 -18.78 10.27 18.17
C ILE A 875 -17.93 11.35 17.50
N GLN A 876 -18.25 11.69 16.25
CA GLN A 876 -17.55 12.76 15.54
C GLN A 876 -17.83 14.13 16.15
N LEU A 877 -19.06 14.40 16.62
CA LEU A 877 -19.37 15.62 17.36
C LEU A 877 -18.64 15.72 18.70
N HIS A 878 -18.55 14.63 19.46
CA HIS A 878 -17.71 14.57 20.67
C HIS A 878 -16.25 14.94 20.37
N GLN A 879 -15.70 14.41 19.26
CA GLN A 879 -14.33 14.70 18.85
C GLN A 879 -14.14 16.18 18.48
N VAL A 880 -15.13 16.78 17.81
CA VAL A 880 -15.11 18.22 17.50
C VAL A 880 -15.06 19.06 18.77
N PHE A 881 -15.95 18.78 19.73
CA PHE A 881 -16.01 19.53 20.99
C PHE A 881 -14.76 19.34 21.84
N LEU A 882 -14.26 18.10 21.95
CA LEU A 882 -13.05 17.81 22.70
C LEU A 882 -11.85 18.58 22.13
N ASN A 883 -11.69 18.61 20.81
CA ASN A 883 -10.59 19.32 20.16
C ASN A 883 -10.67 20.84 20.38
N LEU A 884 -11.85 21.44 20.21
CA LEU A 884 -12.02 22.88 20.40
C LEU A 884 -11.83 23.30 21.86
N CYS A 885 -12.45 22.59 22.80
CA CYS A 885 -12.29 22.88 24.22
C CYS A 885 -10.87 22.60 24.73
N THR A 886 -10.18 21.58 24.20
CA THR A 886 -8.77 21.31 24.54
C THR A 886 -7.86 22.42 24.02
N ASN A 887 -8.10 22.93 22.81
CA ASN A 887 -7.33 24.05 22.26
C ASN A 887 -7.51 25.31 23.11
N ALA A 888 -8.74 25.65 23.49
CA ALA A 888 -9.06 26.75 24.38
C ALA A 888 -8.39 26.57 25.76
N PHE A 889 -8.50 25.38 26.35
CA PHE A 889 -7.83 25.03 27.61
C PHE A 889 -6.32 25.22 27.53
N GLN A 890 -5.67 24.68 26.50
CA GLN A 890 -4.22 24.78 26.35
C GLN A 890 -3.76 26.22 26.15
N ALA A 891 -4.55 27.06 25.47
CA ALA A 891 -4.26 28.47 25.28
C ALA A 891 -4.33 29.26 26.60
N MET A 892 -5.23 28.89 27.50
CA MET A 892 -5.43 29.54 28.80
C MET A 892 -4.67 28.89 29.96
N ARG A 893 -3.92 27.80 29.73
CA ARG A 893 -3.37 26.94 30.80
C ARG A 893 -2.52 27.69 31.82
N GLU A 894 -1.70 28.65 31.37
CA GLU A 894 -0.79 29.41 32.25
C GLU A 894 -1.44 30.68 32.83
N ILE A 895 -2.31 31.34 32.06
CA ILE A 895 -2.90 32.64 32.40
C ILE A 895 -4.24 32.55 33.15
N GLY A 896 -4.95 31.43 33.04
CA GLY A 896 -6.35 31.32 33.47
C GLY A 896 -7.31 32.05 32.53
N GLY A 897 -8.62 31.93 32.75
CA GLY A 897 -9.59 32.57 31.86
C GLY A 897 -11.03 32.11 32.00
N ASP A 898 -11.86 32.55 31.07
CA ASP A 898 -13.27 32.19 30.93
C ASP A 898 -13.47 31.45 29.60
N LEU A 899 -14.02 30.24 29.68
CA LEU A 899 -14.49 29.46 28.54
C LEU A 899 -16.00 29.57 28.45
N THR A 900 -16.52 30.14 27.37
CA THR A 900 -17.97 30.29 27.17
C THR A 900 -18.45 29.40 26.02
N LEU A 901 -19.40 28.52 26.31
CA LEU A 901 -20.13 27.74 25.31
C LEU A 901 -21.52 28.35 25.09
N THR A 902 -21.83 28.73 23.85
CA THR A 902 -23.14 29.26 23.46
C THR A 902 -23.75 28.40 22.36
N LEU A 903 -25.01 28.01 22.51
CA LEU A 903 -25.76 27.27 21.49
C LEU A 903 -27.08 28.00 21.18
N ASP A 904 -27.25 28.44 19.95
CA ASP A 904 -28.44 29.09 19.42
C ASP A 904 -28.77 28.61 17.99
N ALA A 905 -29.89 29.06 17.43
CA ALA A 905 -30.26 28.79 16.04
C ALA A 905 -30.24 30.10 15.26
N GLU A 906 -29.66 30.03 14.08
CA GLU A 906 -29.49 31.15 13.17
C GLU A 906 -30.03 30.75 11.80
N THR A 907 -30.80 31.65 11.18
CA THR A 907 -31.28 31.45 9.81
C THR A 907 -30.31 32.12 8.86
N MET A 908 -29.63 31.32 8.05
CA MET A 908 -28.67 31.78 7.05
C MET A 908 -29.39 32.21 5.78
N ASP A 909 -29.27 33.48 5.44
CA ASP A 909 -29.68 34.00 4.14
C ASP A 909 -28.67 33.60 3.05
N GLN A 910 -28.99 33.89 1.80
CA GLN A 910 -28.18 33.42 0.67
C GLN A 910 -26.78 34.07 0.63
N GLN A 911 -26.65 35.31 1.09
CA GLN A 911 -25.37 36.02 1.11
C GLN A 911 -24.45 35.53 2.23
N ALA A 912 -25.00 35.27 3.43
CA ALA A 912 -24.27 34.70 4.55
C ALA A 912 -23.88 33.24 4.30
N ALA A 913 -24.76 32.47 3.65
CA ALA A 913 -24.50 31.08 3.30
C ALA A 913 -23.36 30.94 2.26
N GLU A 914 -23.30 31.82 1.26
CA GLU A 914 -22.19 31.88 0.29
C GLU A 914 -20.84 32.20 0.95
N ALA A 915 -20.82 33.13 1.92
CA ALA A 915 -19.60 33.50 2.63
C ALA A 915 -18.99 32.36 3.46
N LEU A 916 -19.82 31.42 3.92
CA LEU A 916 -19.42 30.23 4.69
C LEU A 916 -19.41 28.94 3.85
N ASN A 917 -19.69 29.04 2.54
CA ASN A 917 -19.78 27.92 1.60
C ASN A 917 -20.79 26.82 2.02
N ILE A 918 -21.95 27.23 2.54
CA ILE A 918 -23.06 26.35 2.96
C ILE A 918 -24.35 26.73 2.22
N ALA A 919 -25.40 25.90 2.33
CA ALA A 919 -26.71 26.20 1.75
C ALA A 919 -27.53 27.14 2.64
N ALA A 920 -28.38 28.01 2.06
CA ALA A 920 -29.30 28.82 2.84
C ALA A 920 -30.31 27.93 3.61
N GLY A 921 -30.61 28.28 4.86
CA GLY A 921 -31.46 27.44 5.72
C GLY A 921 -31.32 27.77 7.21
N ARG A 922 -31.98 26.98 8.07
CA ARG A 922 -31.85 27.06 9.52
C ARG A 922 -30.68 26.19 10.00
N TYR A 923 -29.80 26.79 10.79
CA TYR A 923 -28.62 26.12 11.35
C TYR A 923 -28.60 26.29 12.87
N LEU A 924 -28.17 25.25 13.56
CA LEU A 924 -27.68 25.34 14.93
C LEU A 924 -26.29 25.96 14.90
N ARG A 925 -26.11 27.06 15.61
CA ARG A 925 -24.83 27.72 15.81
C ARG A 925 -24.33 27.40 17.21
N LEU A 926 -23.22 26.68 17.27
CA LEU A 926 -22.47 26.45 18.49
C LEU A 926 -21.21 27.30 18.49
N SER A 927 -21.04 28.16 19.48
CA SER A 927 -19.85 28.99 19.64
C SER A 927 -19.09 28.61 20.91
N ILE A 928 -17.80 28.30 20.78
CA ILE A 928 -16.86 28.12 21.88
C ILE A 928 -15.92 29.31 21.89
N SER A 929 -15.97 30.11 22.95
CA SER A 929 -15.21 31.34 23.10
C SER A 929 -14.29 31.27 24.31
N ASP A 930 -13.02 31.62 24.13
CA ASP A 930 -12.02 31.76 25.19
C ASP A 930 -11.42 33.17 25.20
N ASN A 931 -11.01 33.63 26.38
CA ASN A 931 -10.28 34.90 26.56
C ASN A 931 -8.76 34.70 26.68
N GLY A 932 -8.22 33.71 25.96
CA GLY A 932 -6.80 33.43 25.90
C GLY A 932 -6.00 34.47 25.09
N PRO A 933 -4.72 34.18 24.77
CA PRO A 933 -3.83 35.12 24.07
C PRO A 933 -4.24 35.45 22.63
N GLY A 934 -5.30 34.82 22.10
CA GLY A 934 -5.77 35.03 20.74
C GLY A 934 -4.88 34.38 19.66
N ILE A 935 -5.31 34.53 18.40
CA ILE A 935 -4.64 34.03 17.20
C ILE A 935 -4.30 35.25 16.32
N ASP A 936 -3.06 35.30 15.82
CA ASP A 936 -2.61 36.38 14.93
C ASP A 936 -3.35 36.33 13.57
N GLN A 937 -3.65 37.50 13.00
CA GLN A 937 -4.42 37.61 11.75
C GLN A 937 -3.69 36.99 10.56
N GLU A 938 -2.36 37.01 10.56
CA GLU A 938 -1.55 36.43 9.48
C GLU A 938 -1.65 34.90 9.40
N ILE A 939 -2.01 34.24 10.52
CA ILE A 939 -2.08 32.78 10.60
C ILE A 939 -3.51 32.24 10.67
N LEU A 940 -4.54 33.10 10.85
CA LEU A 940 -5.95 32.68 10.95
C LEU A 940 -6.40 31.81 9.76
N ASN A 941 -5.94 32.13 8.55
CA ASN A 941 -6.28 31.36 7.34
C ASN A 941 -5.54 30.02 7.25
N LYS A 942 -4.48 29.81 8.05
CA LYS A 942 -3.62 28.62 8.04
C LYS A 942 -3.92 27.66 9.18
N ILE A 943 -4.70 28.05 10.19
CA ILE A 943 -4.93 27.22 11.38
C ILE A 943 -5.68 25.91 11.09
N PHE A 944 -6.38 25.84 9.96
CA PHE A 944 -7.07 24.63 9.50
C PHE A 944 -6.20 23.78 8.56
N ASP A 945 -5.00 24.24 8.19
CA ASP A 945 -4.08 23.46 7.39
C ASP A 945 -3.55 22.26 8.20
N PRO A 946 -3.55 21.05 7.63
CA PRO A 946 -3.00 19.87 8.32
C PRO A 946 -1.54 20.11 8.73
N PHE A 947 -1.21 19.75 9.97
CA PHE A 947 0.12 19.88 10.59
C PHE A 947 0.55 21.32 10.92
N PHE A 948 -0.30 22.32 10.68
CA PHE A 948 -0.02 23.68 11.12
C PHE A 948 -0.11 23.77 12.65
N THR A 949 0.97 24.23 13.28
CA THR A 949 0.98 24.49 14.72
C THR A 949 1.92 25.65 15.04
N THR A 950 1.51 26.48 15.99
CA THR A 950 2.35 27.54 16.59
C THR A 950 3.13 27.04 17.80
N LYS A 951 2.96 25.77 18.19
CA LYS A 951 3.59 25.13 19.35
C LYS A 951 4.84 24.36 18.90
N GLY A 952 5.86 24.25 19.75
CA GLY A 952 7.13 23.62 19.40
C GLY A 952 6.99 22.15 18.95
N LYS A 953 8.03 21.60 18.29
CA LYS A 953 8.05 20.24 17.67
C LYS A 953 7.64 19.07 18.58
N ALA A 954 7.52 19.27 19.89
CA ALA A 954 7.15 18.27 20.89
C ALA A 954 5.72 18.42 21.46
N GLU A 955 5.01 19.53 21.21
CA GLU A 955 3.80 19.89 21.97
C GLU A 955 2.50 19.98 21.16
N GLY A 956 2.56 19.87 19.82
CA GLY A 956 1.37 19.96 18.97
C GLY A 956 1.44 19.06 17.75
N THR A 957 0.42 18.24 17.53
CA THR A 957 0.29 17.40 16.32
C THR A 957 -0.14 18.20 15.08
N GLY A 958 -0.66 19.42 15.27
CA GLY A 958 -1.15 20.29 14.20
C GLY A 958 -2.37 19.76 13.44
N LEU A 959 -3.04 18.73 13.95
CA LEU A 959 -4.13 18.03 13.24
C LEU A 959 -5.52 18.31 13.82
N GLY A 960 -5.62 18.77 15.07
CA GLY A 960 -6.90 18.89 15.78
C GLY A 960 -7.92 19.76 15.04
N LEU A 961 -7.53 20.96 14.59
CA LEU A 961 -8.43 21.87 13.88
C LEU A 961 -8.74 21.43 12.45
N ALA A 962 -7.78 20.82 11.75
CA ALA A 962 -8.02 20.22 10.43
C ALA A 962 -9.06 19.09 10.50
N VAL A 963 -9.00 18.26 11.54
CA VAL A 963 -10.00 17.21 11.81
C VAL A 963 -11.37 17.81 12.14
N VAL A 964 -11.43 18.87 12.95
CA VAL A 964 -12.68 19.59 13.23
C VAL A 964 -13.33 20.08 11.94
N HIS A 965 -12.56 20.75 11.09
CA HIS A 965 -13.04 21.26 9.81
C HIS A 965 -13.55 20.13 8.89
N GLY A 966 -12.81 19.04 8.77
CA GLY A 966 -13.21 17.88 7.96
C GLY A 966 -14.49 17.20 8.48
N ILE A 967 -14.63 17.03 9.79
CA ILE A 967 -15.84 16.46 10.40
C ILE A 967 -17.05 17.36 10.11
N ILE A 968 -16.94 18.66 10.36
CA ILE A 968 -18.06 19.58 10.18
C ILE A 968 -18.48 19.69 8.70
N GLN A 969 -17.51 19.68 7.76
CA GLN A 969 -17.83 19.60 6.33
C GLN A 969 -18.57 18.30 5.96
N ALA A 970 -18.16 17.15 6.52
CA ALA A 970 -18.88 15.88 6.32
C ALA A 970 -20.32 15.95 6.84
N HIS A 971 -20.57 16.78 7.86
CA HIS A 971 -21.90 17.06 8.40
C HIS A 971 -22.68 18.14 7.65
N LYS A 972 -22.19 18.59 6.47
CA LYS A 972 -22.76 19.69 5.69
C LYS A 972 -22.86 21.01 6.48
N GLY A 973 -21.95 21.19 7.42
CA GLY A 973 -21.83 22.38 8.24
C GLY A 973 -20.65 23.27 7.83
N ALA A 974 -20.47 24.38 8.55
CA ALA A 974 -19.32 25.28 8.41
C ALA A 974 -18.67 25.57 9.77
N VAL A 975 -17.39 25.94 9.73
CA VAL A 975 -16.66 26.45 10.89
C VAL A 975 -16.20 27.87 10.56
N ALA A 976 -16.52 28.82 11.42
CA ALA A 976 -16.01 30.17 11.38
C ALA A 976 -15.13 30.42 12.62
N VAL A 977 -14.08 31.22 12.45
CA VAL A 977 -13.20 31.64 13.54
C VAL A 977 -13.10 33.15 13.56
N THR A 978 -13.24 33.73 14.74
CA THR A 978 -12.97 35.15 14.99
C THR A 978 -12.03 35.22 16.17
N SER A 979 -10.88 35.87 16.00
CA SER A 979 -9.92 36.04 17.09
C SER A 979 -9.36 37.45 17.08
N ILE A 980 -9.24 38.03 18.27
CA ILE A 980 -8.54 39.28 18.52
C ILE A 980 -7.37 38.94 19.46
N PRO A 981 -6.11 39.17 19.04
CA PRO A 981 -4.95 38.93 19.89
C PRO A 981 -5.10 39.59 21.27
N TRP A 982 -4.85 38.81 22.33
CA TRP A 982 -4.93 39.19 23.74
C TRP A 982 -6.31 39.62 24.25
N ASP A 983 -7.39 39.29 23.53
CA ASP A 983 -8.74 39.59 23.98
C ASP A 983 -9.60 38.32 23.99
N HIS A 984 -9.90 37.74 22.81
CA HIS A 984 -10.67 36.51 22.73
C HIS A 984 -10.46 35.74 21.43
N THR A 985 -10.73 34.43 21.48
CA THR A 985 -10.89 33.56 20.30
C THR A 985 -12.23 32.88 20.37
N THR A 986 -12.99 32.92 19.27
CA THR A 986 -14.29 32.26 19.16
C THR A 986 -14.30 31.39 17.92
N PHE A 987 -14.56 30.11 18.13
CA PHE A 987 -14.89 29.16 17.07
C PHE A 987 -16.41 28.96 17.03
N ALA A 988 -17.03 29.27 15.90
CA ALA A 988 -18.45 29.07 15.65
C ALA A 988 -18.65 27.94 14.65
N ILE A 989 -19.38 26.90 15.05
CA ILE A 989 -19.77 25.76 14.24
C ILE A 989 -21.23 25.92 13.84
N TYR A 990 -21.53 25.72 12.56
CA TYR A 990 -22.86 25.75 11.99
C TYR A 990 -23.25 24.35 11.54
N LEU A 991 -24.32 23.79 12.10
CA LEU A 991 -24.87 22.48 11.73
C LEU A 991 -26.31 22.63 11.25
N PRO A 992 -26.75 21.98 10.15
CA PRO A 992 -28.13 22.04 9.71
C PRO A 992 -29.10 21.56 10.81
N GLU A 993 -30.11 22.36 11.13
CA GLU A 993 -31.13 22.01 12.13
C GLU A 993 -32.05 20.91 11.58
N PHE A 994 -32.31 19.87 12.38
CA PHE A 994 -33.18 18.75 12.02
C PHE A 994 -34.52 18.85 12.75
N GLU A 995 -35.59 19.17 12.02
CA GLU A 995 -36.95 19.14 12.58
C GLU A 995 -37.48 17.71 12.66
N ARG A 996 -37.84 17.27 13.87
CA ARG A 996 -38.51 15.99 14.10
C ARG A 996 -40.02 16.13 13.86
N LEU A 997 -40.56 15.42 12.87
CA LEU A 997 -42.00 15.27 12.69
C LEU A 997 -42.53 14.18 13.62
N GLY A 998 -43.18 14.58 14.72
CA GLY A 998 -44.03 13.71 15.55
C GLY A 998 -43.58 13.54 17.01
N ASP A 999 -44.47 13.93 17.93
CA ASP A 999 -44.36 13.80 19.38
C ASP A 999 -44.32 12.35 19.85
N ALA A 1000 -43.40 12.05 20.75
CA ALA A 1000 -43.56 11.02 21.78
C ALA A 1000 -42.89 11.55 23.05
N ASP A 1001 -43.75 11.78 24.05
CA ASP A 1001 -43.49 12.29 25.39
C ASP A 1001 -42.81 11.19 26.22
N ASP A 1002 -41.55 11.37 26.62
CA ASP A 1002 -40.86 10.45 27.54
C ASP A 1002 -40.86 11.04 28.96
N GLY A 1003 -41.70 10.43 29.79
CA GLY A 1003 -41.96 10.82 31.17
C GLY A 1003 -40.80 10.60 32.14
N LEU A 1004 -40.86 11.36 33.24
CA LEU A 1004 -39.93 11.34 34.37
C LEU A 1004 -39.71 9.94 34.97
N PRO A 1005 -38.52 9.63 35.52
CA PRO A 1005 -38.24 8.31 36.10
C PRO A 1005 -39.04 8.06 37.39
N GLU A 1006 -39.92 7.06 37.37
CA GLU A 1006 -40.62 6.54 38.56
C GLU A 1006 -39.70 5.66 39.43
N GLN A 1007 -39.92 5.73 40.76
CA GLN A 1007 -39.19 4.95 41.77
C GLN A 1007 -39.25 3.43 41.53
N VAL A 1008 -38.11 2.77 41.76
CA VAL A 1008 -37.89 1.31 41.66
C VAL A 1008 -38.93 0.54 42.50
N ARG A 1009 -39.90 -0.10 41.84
CA ARG A 1009 -40.76 -1.13 42.45
C ARG A 1009 -40.11 -2.50 42.33
N ARG A 1010 -40.27 -3.34 43.37
CA ARG A 1010 -39.73 -4.71 43.43
C ARG A 1010 -40.44 -5.63 42.42
N GLY A 1011 -39.68 -6.42 41.67
CA GLY A 1011 -40.18 -7.42 40.73
C GLY A 1011 -40.52 -8.76 41.38
N GLN A 1012 -41.21 -9.65 40.65
CA GLN A 1012 -41.44 -11.06 40.99
C GLN A 1012 -41.15 -11.91 39.74
N GLY A 1013 -40.30 -12.94 39.85
CA GLY A 1013 -39.95 -13.84 38.75
C GLY A 1013 -38.68 -14.66 39.03
N ARG A 1014 -38.54 -15.82 38.38
CA ARG A 1014 -37.42 -16.76 38.50
C ARG A 1014 -36.46 -16.59 37.33
N ILE A 1015 -35.24 -16.12 37.59
CA ILE A 1015 -34.26 -15.78 36.55
C ILE A 1015 -33.13 -16.81 36.55
N LEU A 1016 -32.77 -17.30 35.38
CA LEU A 1016 -31.54 -18.08 35.18
C LEU A 1016 -30.44 -17.12 34.72
N PHE A 1017 -29.39 -16.96 35.52
CA PHE A 1017 -28.22 -16.14 35.18
C PHE A 1017 -27.07 -17.04 34.70
N VAL A 1018 -26.54 -16.76 33.52
CA VAL A 1018 -25.49 -17.55 32.87
C VAL A 1018 -24.30 -16.65 32.53
N GLU A 1019 -23.18 -16.92 33.17
CA GLU A 1019 -21.97 -16.08 33.13
C GLU A 1019 -20.78 -16.97 33.50
N ASP A 1020 -19.59 -16.75 32.92
CA ASP A 1020 -18.38 -17.53 33.23
C ASP A 1020 -17.46 -16.83 34.23
N ASP A 1021 -17.66 -15.53 34.45
CA ASP A 1021 -16.95 -14.75 35.47
C ASP A 1021 -17.40 -15.10 36.90
N GLU A 1022 -16.47 -15.63 37.70
CA GLU A 1022 -16.74 -16.07 39.09
C GLU A 1022 -17.20 -14.92 40.02
N ASP A 1023 -16.68 -13.71 39.83
CA ASP A 1023 -17.04 -12.54 40.64
C ASP A 1023 -18.49 -12.12 40.34
N GLN A 1024 -18.89 -12.11 39.08
CA GLN A 1024 -20.27 -11.81 38.67
C GLN A 1024 -21.25 -12.91 39.10
N LEU A 1025 -20.86 -14.19 39.00
CA LEU A 1025 -21.65 -15.32 39.52
C LEU A 1025 -21.91 -15.20 41.03
N ALA A 1026 -20.99 -14.62 41.80
CA ALA A 1026 -21.16 -14.39 43.23
C ALA A 1026 -21.99 -13.13 43.56
N THR A 1027 -21.96 -12.12 42.68
CA THR A 1027 -22.40 -10.75 42.98
C THR A 1027 -23.78 -10.44 42.38
N ILE A 1028 -23.99 -10.71 41.10
CA ILE A 1028 -25.22 -10.35 40.37
C ILE A 1028 -26.47 -11.06 40.92
N PRO A 1029 -26.45 -12.35 41.30
CA PRO A 1029 -27.61 -13.01 41.89
C PRO A 1029 -28.07 -12.35 43.21
N ARG A 1030 -27.14 -11.79 43.99
CA ARG A 1030 -27.47 -11.08 45.23
C ARG A 1030 -28.15 -9.74 44.95
N VAL A 1031 -27.71 -9.03 43.91
CA VAL A 1031 -28.32 -7.76 43.45
C VAL A 1031 -29.74 -7.99 42.95
N LEU A 1032 -29.93 -8.97 42.06
CA LEU A 1032 -31.25 -9.34 41.53
C LEU A 1032 -32.18 -9.92 42.60
N GLY A 1033 -31.64 -10.68 43.57
CA GLY A 1033 -32.36 -11.18 44.74
C GLY A 1033 -32.99 -10.06 45.58
N ARG A 1034 -32.26 -8.95 45.79
CA ARG A 1034 -32.78 -7.78 46.52
C ARG A 1034 -33.81 -6.96 45.73
N LEU A 1035 -33.81 -7.07 44.40
CA LEU A 1035 -34.85 -6.50 43.53
C LEU A 1035 -36.15 -7.32 43.55
N GLY A 1036 -36.18 -8.50 44.19
CA GLY A 1036 -37.35 -9.34 44.37
C GLY A 1036 -37.42 -10.58 43.46
N TYR A 1037 -36.38 -10.84 42.67
CA TYR A 1037 -36.29 -12.00 41.78
C TYR A 1037 -35.63 -13.21 42.44
N GLU A 1038 -36.07 -14.42 42.11
CA GLU A 1038 -35.39 -15.65 42.52
C GLU A 1038 -34.37 -16.04 41.44
N VAL A 1039 -33.07 -15.89 41.72
CA VAL A 1039 -32.02 -16.08 40.71
C VAL A 1039 -31.24 -17.37 40.93
N THR A 1040 -31.13 -18.17 39.89
CA THR A 1040 -30.23 -19.34 39.83
C THR A 1040 -29.07 -19.01 38.90
N ALA A 1041 -27.83 -19.05 39.40
CA ALA A 1041 -26.63 -18.75 38.63
C ALA A 1041 -25.95 -20.03 38.13
N MET A 1042 -25.44 -20.01 36.90
CA MET A 1042 -24.77 -21.14 36.25
C MET A 1042 -23.49 -20.69 35.54
N PRO A 1043 -22.36 -21.42 35.68
CA PRO A 1043 -21.05 -21.02 35.15
C PRO A 1043 -20.88 -21.30 33.64
N GLY A 1044 -21.96 -21.19 32.85
CA GLY A 1044 -21.92 -21.40 31.41
C GLY A 1044 -23.14 -22.09 30.80
N ALA A 1045 -23.18 -22.12 29.47
CA ALA A 1045 -24.33 -22.53 28.67
C ALA A 1045 -24.75 -24.01 28.85
N LEU A 1046 -23.79 -24.94 28.96
CA LEU A 1046 -24.07 -26.38 29.05
C LEU A 1046 -24.75 -26.80 30.38
N PRO A 1047 -24.28 -26.35 31.55
CA PRO A 1047 -25.01 -26.51 32.81
C PRO A 1047 -26.40 -25.86 32.79
N ALA A 1048 -26.53 -24.67 32.17
CA ALA A 1048 -27.79 -23.96 32.08
C ALA A 1048 -28.85 -24.71 31.25
N LEU A 1049 -28.49 -25.26 30.08
CA LEU A 1049 -29.40 -26.09 29.27
C LEU A 1049 -29.84 -27.34 30.03
N ARG A 1050 -28.91 -28.03 30.73
CA ARG A 1050 -29.25 -29.20 31.55
C ARG A 1050 -30.24 -28.87 32.67
N ALA A 1051 -30.06 -27.73 33.35
CA ALA A 1051 -30.97 -27.31 34.41
C ALA A 1051 -32.40 -26.99 33.90
N LEU A 1052 -32.51 -26.49 32.67
CA LEU A 1052 -33.78 -26.25 31.97
C LEU A 1052 -34.43 -27.54 31.49
N ASP A 1053 -33.65 -28.51 31.03
CA ASP A 1053 -34.14 -29.83 30.61
C ASP A 1053 -34.65 -30.68 31.79
N GLU A 1054 -33.97 -30.59 32.94
CA GLU A 1054 -34.36 -31.30 34.17
C GLU A 1054 -35.65 -30.73 34.79
N ASN A 1055 -35.93 -29.43 34.60
CA ASN A 1055 -37.13 -28.78 35.12
C ASN A 1055 -37.73 -27.76 34.12
N PRO A 1056 -38.43 -28.24 33.06
CA PRO A 1056 -39.05 -27.37 32.06
C PRO A 1056 -40.08 -26.42 32.70
N GLY A 1057 -39.94 -25.10 32.47
CA GLY A 1057 -40.85 -24.07 33.01
C GLY A 1057 -40.52 -23.55 34.42
N ARG A 1058 -39.33 -23.89 34.96
CA ARG A 1058 -38.84 -23.35 36.24
C ARG A 1058 -38.40 -21.88 36.17
N PHE A 1059 -37.97 -21.40 35.01
CA PHE A 1059 -37.43 -20.06 34.83
C PHE A 1059 -38.34 -19.24 33.93
N ASP A 1060 -38.56 -17.99 34.34
CA ASP A 1060 -39.43 -17.03 33.66
C ASP A 1060 -38.62 -16.12 32.71
N ALA A 1061 -37.31 -15.99 32.91
CA ALA A 1061 -36.37 -15.34 31.99
C ALA A 1061 -34.94 -15.87 32.15
N VAL A 1062 -34.13 -15.71 31.10
CA VAL A 1062 -32.69 -16.03 31.11
C VAL A 1062 -31.89 -14.76 30.88
N LEU A 1063 -30.87 -14.54 31.71
CA LEU A 1063 -29.90 -13.46 31.58
C LEU A 1063 -28.54 -14.08 31.28
N THR A 1064 -27.98 -13.85 30.10
CA THR A 1064 -26.76 -14.54 29.63
C THR A 1064 -25.71 -13.54 29.15
N ASP A 1065 -24.43 -13.80 29.43
CA ASP A 1065 -23.35 -13.05 28.78
C ASP A 1065 -23.16 -13.46 27.31
N PHE A 1066 -22.65 -12.53 26.50
CA PHE A 1066 -22.33 -12.77 25.10
C PHE A 1066 -21.06 -13.61 24.93
N ASP A 1067 -19.99 -13.25 25.65
CA ASP A 1067 -18.65 -13.82 25.49
C ASP A 1067 -18.39 -14.96 26.50
N MET A 1068 -19.09 -16.09 26.34
CA MET A 1068 -18.88 -17.28 27.17
C MET A 1068 -17.99 -18.34 26.48
N PRO A 1069 -17.12 -19.05 27.23
CA PRO A 1069 -16.33 -20.18 26.74
C PRO A 1069 -17.18 -21.31 26.18
N GLU A 1070 -16.67 -22.02 25.18
CA GLU A 1070 -17.29 -23.16 24.47
C GLU A 1070 -18.54 -22.82 23.63
N VAL A 1071 -19.50 -22.09 24.17
CA VAL A 1071 -20.74 -21.68 23.49
C VAL A 1071 -21.06 -20.22 23.85
N ASN A 1072 -21.04 -19.35 22.85
CA ASN A 1072 -21.37 -17.93 23.04
C ASN A 1072 -22.87 -17.71 23.34
N GLY A 1073 -23.22 -16.54 23.89
CA GLY A 1073 -24.58 -16.22 24.32
C GLY A 1073 -25.64 -16.32 23.22
N VAL A 1074 -25.29 -15.98 21.97
CA VAL A 1074 -26.21 -16.07 20.82
C VAL A 1074 -26.50 -17.52 20.45
N GLU A 1075 -25.49 -18.38 20.41
CA GLU A 1075 -25.65 -19.81 20.12
C GLU A 1075 -26.39 -20.52 21.26
N PHE A 1076 -26.13 -20.13 22.51
CA PHE A 1076 -26.90 -20.60 23.67
C PHE A 1076 -28.37 -20.20 23.54
N ALA A 1077 -28.67 -18.94 23.24
CA ALA A 1077 -30.04 -18.47 23.03
C ALA A 1077 -30.73 -19.20 21.85
N ARG A 1078 -30.00 -19.50 20.77
CA ARG A 1078 -30.53 -20.27 19.63
C ARG A 1078 -30.89 -21.71 20.02
N ARG A 1079 -30.05 -22.37 20.81
CA ARG A 1079 -30.33 -23.71 21.35
C ARG A 1079 -31.49 -23.69 22.34
N LEU A 1080 -31.55 -22.65 23.18
CA LEU A 1080 -32.67 -22.42 24.08
C LEU A 1080 -33.97 -22.24 23.31
N ALA A 1081 -33.99 -21.46 22.22
CA ALA A 1081 -35.17 -21.28 21.38
C ALA A 1081 -35.67 -22.59 20.77
N ALA A 1082 -34.76 -23.49 20.39
CA ALA A 1082 -35.10 -24.79 19.81
C ALA A 1082 -35.69 -25.78 20.82
N GLN A 1083 -35.26 -25.71 22.09
CA GLN A 1083 -35.64 -26.66 23.14
C GLN A 1083 -36.76 -26.12 24.05
N HIS A 1084 -36.76 -24.81 24.32
CA HIS A 1084 -37.65 -24.09 25.24
C HIS A 1084 -38.10 -22.74 24.64
N PRO A 1085 -38.92 -22.74 23.57
CA PRO A 1085 -39.26 -21.54 22.79
C PRO A 1085 -40.04 -20.44 23.54
N GLY A 1086 -40.53 -20.71 24.75
CA GLY A 1086 -41.30 -19.76 25.56
C GLY A 1086 -40.48 -18.97 26.58
N VAL A 1087 -39.17 -19.19 26.68
CA VAL A 1087 -38.32 -18.52 27.68
C VAL A 1087 -37.62 -17.31 27.05
N PRO A 1088 -37.89 -16.08 27.51
CA PRO A 1088 -37.25 -14.88 26.98
C PRO A 1088 -35.82 -14.73 27.50
N VAL A 1089 -34.95 -14.17 26.66
CA VAL A 1089 -33.52 -13.97 26.92
C VAL A 1089 -33.17 -12.49 26.91
N ILE A 1090 -32.48 -12.05 27.96
CA ILE A 1090 -31.70 -10.80 27.98
C ILE A 1090 -30.24 -11.17 27.79
N MET A 1091 -29.63 -10.58 26.77
CA MET A 1091 -28.21 -10.77 26.52
C MET A 1091 -27.44 -9.59 27.09
N ILE A 1092 -26.37 -9.86 27.82
CA ILE A 1092 -25.44 -8.85 28.29
C ILE A 1092 -24.21 -8.88 27.37
N SER A 1093 -23.69 -7.73 26.97
CA SER A 1093 -22.51 -7.68 26.11
C SER A 1093 -21.62 -6.48 26.43
N GLY A 1094 -20.30 -6.70 26.48
CA GLY A 1094 -19.30 -5.63 26.47
C GLY A 1094 -19.03 -5.04 25.08
N ARG A 1095 -19.66 -5.59 24.03
CA ARG A 1095 -19.37 -5.30 22.61
C ARG A 1095 -20.51 -4.63 21.86
N LEU A 1096 -21.47 -4.00 22.54
CA LEU A 1096 -22.69 -3.45 21.91
C LEU A 1096 -22.50 -2.36 20.83
N HIS A 1097 -21.31 -1.78 20.72
CA HIS A 1097 -20.98 -0.81 19.66
C HIS A 1097 -20.22 -1.41 18.47
N THR A 1098 -20.13 -2.75 18.40
CA THR A 1098 -19.47 -3.49 17.33
C THR A 1098 -20.51 -4.20 16.46
N GLY A 1099 -20.22 -4.34 15.16
CA GLY A 1099 -20.94 -5.25 14.27
C GLY A 1099 -20.77 -6.74 14.60
N ASP A 1100 -20.31 -7.09 15.82
CA ASP A 1100 -20.14 -8.47 16.29
C ASP A 1100 -21.46 -9.09 16.76
N ILE A 1101 -22.50 -8.28 17.01
CA ILE A 1101 -23.86 -8.77 17.20
C ILE A 1101 -24.43 -9.10 15.83
N PRO A 1102 -24.72 -10.38 15.51
CA PRO A 1102 -25.26 -10.74 14.20
C PRO A 1102 -26.59 -9.99 13.98
N PRO A 1103 -26.86 -9.43 12.79
CA PRO A 1103 -28.13 -8.78 12.49
C PRO A 1103 -29.34 -9.74 12.59
N ASP A 1104 -29.08 -11.05 12.56
CA ASP A 1104 -30.05 -12.13 12.69
C ASP A 1104 -30.01 -12.74 14.10
N LEU A 1105 -30.48 -11.97 15.09
CA LEU A 1105 -30.63 -12.45 16.46
C LEU A 1105 -31.81 -13.43 16.57
N PRO A 1106 -31.68 -14.53 17.34
CA PRO A 1106 -32.79 -15.45 17.56
C PRO A 1106 -33.96 -14.73 18.28
N PRO A 1107 -35.22 -15.05 17.93
CA PRO A 1107 -36.40 -14.27 18.32
C PRO A 1107 -36.72 -14.29 19.83
N ASN A 1108 -36.07 -15.17 20.59
CA ASN A 1108 -36.17 -15.22 22.04
C ASN A 1108 -35.23 -14.22 22.75
N ILE A 1109 -34.26 -13.61 22.06
CA ILE A 1109 -33.49 -12.48 22.61
C ILE A 1109 -34.34 -11.21 22.48
N LEU A 1110 -34.91 -10.77 23.59
CA LEU A 1110 -35.83 -9.62 23.61
C LEU A 1110 -35.13 -8.30 23.91
N ARG A 1111 -33.95 -8.34 24.54
CA ARG A 1111 -33.18 -7.13 24.86
C ARG A 1111 -31.69 -7.45 24.98
N VAL A 1112 -30.85 -6.48 24.65
CA VAL A 1112 -29.39 -6.55 24.82
C VAL A 1112 -28.91 -5.39 25.70
N LEU A 1113 -28.14 -5.68 26.75
CA LEU A 1113 -27.64 -4.71 27.75
C LEU A 1113 -26.13 -4.52 27.68
N ALA A 1114 -25.66 -3.28 27.73
CA ALA A 1114 -24.24 -2.92 27.65
C ALA A 1114 -23.51 -3.05 28.97
N LYS A 1115 -22.37 -3.75 29.01
CA LYS A 1115 -21.41 -3.66 30.13
C LYS A 1115 -20.64 -2.32 30.04
N PRO A 1116 -20.49 -1.55 31.13
CA PRO A 1116 -21.13 -1.71 32.44
C PRO A 1116 -22.59 -1.24 32.44
N TYR A 1117 -23.47 -2.00 33.09
CA TYR A 1117 -24.90 -1.70 33.28
C TYR A 1117 -25.19 -1.40 34.75
N SER A 1118 -26.14 -0.50 35.01
CA SER A 1118 -26.58 -0.17 36.38
C SER A 1118 -27.71 -1.09 36.87
N GLN A 1119 -27.92 -1.13 38.18
CA GLN A 1119 -29.07 -1.82 38.78
C GLN A 1119 -30.42 -1.33 38.20
N ALA A 1120 -30.53 -0.03 37.87
CA ALA A 1120 -31.73 0.52 37.26
C ALA A 1120 -31.98 -0.05 35.86
N ALA A 1121 -30.92 -0.12 35.03
CA ALA A 1121 -31.01 -0.60 33.65
C ALA A 1121 -31.39 -2.09 33.56
N ILE A 1122 -30.82 -2.94 34.43
CA ILE A 1122 -31.17 -4.36 34.47
C ILE A 1122 -32.59 -4.60 35.01
N SER A 1123 -33.02 -3.79 35.98
CA SER A 1123 -34.37 -3.86 36.56
C SER A 1123 -35.44 -3.47 35.52
N GLU A 1124 -35.19 -2.43 34.73
CA GLU A 1124 -36.08 -2.00 33.65
C GLU A 1124 -36.17 -3.05 32.54
N ALA A 1125 -35.02 -3.61 32.12
CA ALA A 1125 -34.97 -4.67 31.12
C ALA A 1125 -35.76 -5.92 31.51
N LEU A 1126 -35.60 -6.36 32.76
CA LEU A 1126 -36.35 -7.49 33.29
C LEU A 1126 -37.84 -7.19 33.40
N ARG A 1127 -38.22 -5.97 33.79
CA ARG A 1127 -39.63 -5.57 33.87
C ARG A 1127 -40.31 -5.62 32.51
N GLU A 1128 -39.70 -5.03 31.49
CA GLU A 1128 -40.29 -5.03 30.15
C GLU A 1128 -40.52 -6.44 29.62
N ILE A 1129 -39.55 -7.33 29.84
CA ILE A 1129 -39.64 -8.69 29.32
C ILE A 1129 -40.63 -9.55 30.11
N LEU A 1130 -40.74 -9.34 31.42
CA LEU A 1130 -41.64 -10.11 32.29
C LEU A 1130 -43.07 -9.54 32.36
N CYS A 1131 -43.30 -8.27 31.96
CA CYS A 1131 -44.63 -7.65 31.90
C CYS A 1131 -45.34 -7.81 30.53
N VAL A 1132 -44.67 -8.33 29.50
CA VAL A 1132 -45.23 -8.56 28.15
C VAL A 1132 -45.93 -9.93 28.03
N GLY A 1133 -46.26 -10.57 29.16
CA GLY A 1133 -47.06 -11.82 29.22
C GLY A 1133 -48.55 -11.59 29.35
#